data_AF-A0AAD6Z854-F1
#
_entry.id   AF-A0AAD6Z854-F1
#
_cell.length_a   1.000
_cell.length_b   1.000
_cell.length_c   1.000
_cell.angle_alpha   90.00
_cell.angle_beta   90.00
_cell.angle_gamma   90.00
#
_symmetry.space_group_name_H-M   'P 1'
#
loop_
_entity.id
_entity.type
_entity.pdbx_description
1 polymer ?
#
loop_
_entity_poly.entity_id
_entity_poly.type
_entity_poly.pdbx_seq_one_letter_code
_entity_poly.pdbx_strand_id
1 'polypeptide(L)'
;MISAYQKLNEFYAEHESTINSAGKAIASALKNDFNSLETKIANFAATSQVLMKGLDALAQVHPFVGVAVLPFKLVISLDITRRENNKKVLTVKILMEDMMSMLFQLRDIRDPEGRDGPTLEDRMSGIMQSIADDITECGNACNVYVKENRFIKIFKAVVYEKRFVDYVTMFDKHKEDIRTALDVHTAAGVIVANKKLDGLGVHLTQMVKKMEGLFQGLDPHERDMQKFIHDSGGAEECINNETKLRMVLTMSGEISLGPSLDLTGIKELLNIEVAKDVDKAFKENMTSFLHELMAQREQLTDVITATGEHVISVLSGAARSAKILDGDLQDIWKQGDWKERVDARTFVVTIQSYYHEKFNASDTAAPGPSSSVLSPREAEDDRWTLNHIRAALNVQQLIDAIDTDDNGLVSIKEVNDFVRRRPESWSLPMWVAFCAAGWHISVTWYKNRIYHILAAMMSLNERVKPANLQAVDRYLAGPEMQRVELLLRSTNSAEGLACKDARLRDITNQFQDTEAAKFQTGLQELQYELDDVATIPLITGTQRAERYLYPLLYQLLRRHFDILRLACVHILDEFEFNMIRTSLAVIFKAVDRRTKDLEAIFKSQSSNVRDRLGQFAFGMVRQSACVCSELQLLQFQLAYGDHQRDPINNTIRTFKEEPDFKHSDSESLGPNPDDDEQTAEAVFARIDTGILQYGIKDEPSYVVEFELKNRVV
;
A
#
# COMPACT_ATOMS: atom_id res chain seq x y z
N MET A 1 -30.57 10.49 -21.11
CA MET A 1 -29.83 9.56 -21.98
C MET A 1 -29.19 10.21 -23.22
N ILE A 2 -29.90 11.01 -24.04
CA ILE A 2 -29.31 11.62 -25.26
C ILE A 2 -28.04 12.46 -24.96
N SER A 3 -28.03 13.23 -23.87
CA SER A 3 -26.84 14.00 -23.44
C SER A 3 -25.65 13.13 -23.00
N ALA A 4 -25.88 11.92 -22.48
CA ALA A 4 -24.81 11.03 -22.01
C ALA A 4 -24.08 10.36 -23.19
N TYR A 5 -24.83 9.85 -24.17
CA TYR A 5 -24.26 9.34 -25.43
C TYR A 5 -23.47 10.39 -26.19
N GLN A 6 -23.95 11.64 -26.22
CA GLN A 6 -23.26 12.73 -26.89
C GLN A 6 -21.91 13.04 -26.21
N LYS A 7 -21.89 13.15 -24.87
CA LYS A 7 -20.65 13.35 -24.10
C LYS A 7 -19.66 12.19 -24.27
N LEU A 8 -20.17 10.95 -24.30
CA LEU A 8 -19.34 9.76 -24.53
C LEU A 8 -18.69 9.78 -25.93
N ASN A 9 -19.43 10.19 -26.95
CA ASN A 9 -18.92 10.32 -28.31
C ASN A 9 -17.91 11.47 -28.46
N GLU A 10 -18.16 12.61 -27.81
CA GLU A 10 -17.21 13.73 -27.74
C GLU A 10 -15.90 13.30 -27.05
N PHE A 11 -16.00 12.63 -25.89
CA PHE A 11 -14.83 12.08 -25.18
C PHE A 11 -14.06 11.08 -26.04
N TYR A 12 -14.74 10.15 -26.71
CA TYR A 12 -14.08 9.19 -27.59
C TYR A 12 -13.36 9.89 -28.75
N ALA A 13 -14.00 10.86 -29.40
CA ALA A 13 -13.40 11.59 -30.52
C ALA A 13 -12.13 12.35 -30.10
N GLU A 14 -12.12 12.94 -28.91
CA GLU A 14 -10.95 13.63 -28.34
C GLU A 14 -9.79 12.67 -28.01
N HIS A 15 -10.12 11.42 -27.64
CA HIS A 15 -9.15 10.44 -27.12
C HIS A 15 -8.97 9.20 -28.00
N GLU A 16 -9.49 9.19 -29.22
CA GLU A 16 -9.53 8.02 -30.11
C GLU A 16 -8.13 7.43 -30.35
N SER A 17 -7.14 8.30 -30.59
CA SER A 17 -5.75 7.88 -30.83
C SER A 17 -5.16 7.16 -29.62
N THR A 18 -5.47 7.63 -28.41
CA THR A 18 -5.04 7.04 -27.14
C THR A 18 -5.75 5.73 -26.86
N ILE A 19 -7.08 5.68 -27.05
CA ILE A 19 -7.89 4.47 -26.82
C ILE A 19 -7.45 3.34 -27.75
N ASN A 20 -7.21 3.65 -29.03
CA ASN A 20 -6.81 2.65 -30.02
C ASN A 20 -5.27 2.40 -30.08
N SER A 21 -4.50 3.03 -29.19
CA SER A 21 -3.03 2.91 -29.19
C SER A 21 -2.54 1.51 -28.79
N ALA A 22 -3.25 0.84 -27.88
CA ALA A 22 -2.88 -0.47 -27.35
C ALA A 22 -2.81 -1.53 -28.46
N GLY A 23 -3.92 -1.71 -29.21
CA GLY A 23 -3.97 -2.66 -30.33
C GLY A 23 -2.95 -2.38 -31.42
N LYS A 24 -2.67 -1.09 -31.72
CA LYS A 24 -1.62 -0.71 -32.68
C LYS A 24 -0.23 -1.13 -32.19
N ALA A 25 0.08 -0.87 -30.93
CA ALA A 25 1.38 -1.17 -30.33
C ALA A 25 1.66 -2.68 -30.25
N ILE A 26 0.63 -3.50 -29.98
CA ILE A 26 0.72 -4.95 -29.99
C ILE A 26 0.91 -5.46 -31.42
N ALA A 27 0.14 -4.94 -32.38
CA ALA A 27 0.19 -5.40 -33.77
C ALA A 27 1.56 -5.15 -34.44
N SER A 28 2.24 -4.05 -34.10
CA SER A 28 3.61 -3.77 -34.53
C SER A 28 4.64 -4.65 -33.79
N ALA A 29 4.48 -4.84 -32.48
CA ALA A 29 5.36 -5.70 -31.70
C ALA A 29 5.34 -7.16 -32.18
N LEU A 30 4.16 -7.68 -32.55
CA LEU A 30 3.98 -8.99 -33.18
C LEU A 30 4.62 -9.10 -34.58
N LYS A 31 5.04 -7.98 -35.18
CA LYS A 31 5.83 -7.89 -36.42
C LYS A 31 7.31 -7.59 -36.14
N ASN A 32 7.75 -7.75 -34.89
CA ASN A 32 9.10 -7.46 -34.39
C ASN A 32 9.48 -5.96 -34.37
N ASP A 33 8.50 -5.05 -34.36
CA ASP A 33 8.74 -3.62 -34.10
C ASP A 33 8.31 -3.26 -32.67
N PHE A 34 9.28 -3.24 -31.76
CA PHE A 34 9.05 -3.05 -30.32
C PHE A 34 8.91 -1.59 -29.91
N ASN A 35 9.27 -0.63 -30.76
CA ASN A 35 9.37 0.79 -30.38
C ASN A 35 8.03 1.37 -29.90
N SER A 36 6.95 1.00 -30.57
CA SER A 36 5.60 1.41 -30.19
C SER A 36 5.13 0.78 -28.88
N LEU A 37 5.53 -0.47 -28.62
CA LEU A 37 5.22 -1.18 -27.38
C LEU A 37 6.00 -0.57 -26.22
N GLU A 38 7.29 -0.26 -26.40
CA GLU A 38 8.08 0.44 -25.39
C GLU A 38 7.54 1.84 -25.08
N THR A 39 7.12 2.58 -26.11
CA THR A 39 6.47 3.88 -25.94
C THR A 39 5.14 3.75 -25.18
N LYS A 40 4.36 2.71 -25.48
CA LYS A 40 3.09 2.43 -24.78
C LYS A 40 3.32 2.00 -23.33
N ILE A 41 4.34 1.18 -23.06
CA ILE A 41 4.78 0.80 -21.72
C ILE A 41 5.21 2.04 -20.92
N ALA A 42 6.02 2.92 -21.51
CA ALA A 42 6.48 4.15 -20.86
C ALA A 42 5.32 5.10 -20.50
N ASN A 43 4.26 5.12 -21.32
CA ASN A 43 3.08 5.96 -21.12
C ASN A 43 1.89 5.20 -20.51
N PHE A 44 2.10 3.98 -20.01
CA PHE A 44 1.04 3.06 -19.60
C PHE A 44 0.03 3.76 -18.69
N ALA A 45 0.47 4.27 -17.54
CA ALA A 45 -0.38 4.94 -16.56
C ALA A 45 -1.27 6.05 -17.13
N ALA A 46 -0.72 6.94 -17.96
CA ALA A 46 -1.47 8.03 -18.56
C ALA A 46 -2.53 7.50 -19.53
N THR A 47 -2.17 6.52 -20.36
CA THR A 47 -3.10 5.93 -21.34
C THR A 47 -4.19 5.09 -20.68
N SER A 48 -3.86 4.34 -19.62
CA SER A 48 -4.80 3.54 -18.84
C SER A 48 -5.83 4.42 -18.13
N GLN A 49 -5.41 5.56 -17.56
CA GLN A 49 -6.33 6.50 -16.91
C GLN A 49 -7.37 7.07 -17.87
N VAL A 50 -6.97 7.40 -19.10
CA VAL A 50 -7.91 7.85 -20.15
C VAL A 50 -8.91 6.74 -20.49
N LEU A 51 -8.43 5.52 -20.66
CA LEU A 51 -9.27 4.37 -20.97
C LEU A 51 -10.29 4.07 -19.85
N MET A 52 -9.84 4.04 -18.59
CA MET A 52 -10.71 3.81 -17.42
C MET A 52 -11.82 4.86 -17.32
N LYS A 53 -11.51 6.16 -17.53
CA LYS A 53 -12.52 7.22 -17.52
C LYS A 53 -13.57 7.04 -18.61
N GLY A 54 -13.14 6.65 -19.82
CA GLY A 54 -14.07 6.40 -20.91
C GLY A 54 -14.94 5.17 -20.69
N LEU A 55 -14.38 4.10 -20.12
CA LEU A 55 -15.12 2.89 -19.75
C LEU A 55 -16.10 3.14 -18.60
N ASP A 56 -15.74 3.98 -17.61
CA ASP A 56 -16.66 4.45 -16.57
C ASP A 56 -17.85 5.18 -17.21
N ALA A 57 -17.60 6.10 -18.14
CA ALA A 57 -18.66 6.80 -18.87
C ALA A 57 -19.53 5.85 -19.71
N LEU A 58 -18.93 4.82 -20.32
CA LEU A 58 -19.64 3.79 -21.06
C LEU A 58 -20.53 2.94 -20.14
N ALA A 59 -20.05 2.55 -18.97
CA ALA A 59 -20.80 1.76 -17.98
C ALA A 59 -22.02 2.54 -17.42
N GLN A 60 -21.97 3.87 -17.39
CA GLN A 60 -23.15 4.70 -17.06
C GLN A 60 -24.25 4.64 -18.12
N VAL A 61 -23.88 4.35 -19.37
CA VAL A 61 -24.79 4.28 -20.51
C VAL A 61 -25.26 2.83 -20.76
N HIS A 62 -24.37 1.86 -20.54
CA HIS A 62 -24.61 0.43 -20.68
C HIS A 62 -24.19 -0.31 -19.38
N PRO A 63 -25.08 -0.38 -18.37
CA PRO A 63 -24.73 -0.88 -17.03
C PRO A 63 -24.14 -2.30 -16.98
N PHE A 64 -24.56 -3.20 -17.88
CA PHE A 64 -24.05 -4.57 -17.95
C PHE A 64 -22.54 -4.65 -18.22
N VAL A 65 -21.95 -3.63 -18.86
CA VAL A 65 -20.50 -3.55 -19.10
C VAL A 65 -19.74 -3.29 -17.80
N GLY A 66 -20.38 -2.63 -16.82
CA GLY A 66 -19.79 -2.30 -15.52
C GLY A 66 -19.25 -3.52 -14.76
N VAL A 67 -19.81 -4.71 -15.01
CA VAL A 67 -19.34 -5.99 -14.45
C VAL A 67 -17.88 -6.25 -14.81
N ALA A 68 -17.47 -5.99 -16.05
CA ALA A 68 -16.08 -6.14 -16.50
C ALA A 68 -15.23 -4.89 -16.24
N VAL A 69 -15.82 -3.69 -16.29
CA VAL A 69 -15.08 -2.42 -16.05
C VAL A 69 -14.51 -2.36 -14.64
N LEU A 70 -15.25 -2.83 -13.63
CA LEU A 70 -14.81 -2.72 -12.24
C LEU A 70 -13.53 -3.56 -11.96
N PRO A 71 -13.48 -4.87 -12.22
CA PRO A 71 -12.25 -5.67 -12.07
C PRO A 71 -11.10 -5.12 -12.90
N PHE A 72 -11.36 -4.70 -14.15
CA PHE A 72 -10.36 -4.07 -15.00
C PHE A 72 -9.72 -2.85 -14.32
N LYS A 73 -10.56 -1.94 -13.80
CA LYS A 73 -10.10 -0.72 -13.14
C LYS A 73 -9.27 -1.01 -11.91
N LEU A 74 -9.68 -1.98 -11.09
CA LEU A 74 -8.93 -2.37 -9.89
C LEU A 74 -7.56 -2.94 -10.27
N VAL A 75 -7.53 -3.97 -11.12
CA VAL A 75 -6.29 -4.64 -11.54
C VAL A 75 -5.30 -3.67 -12.19
N ILE A 76 -5.78 -2.79 -13.07
CA ILE A 76 -4.92 -1.79 -13.73
C ILE A 76 -4.45 -0.73 -12.74
N SER A 77 -5.30 -0.31 -11.80
CA SER A 77 -4.92 0.69 -10.79
C SER A 77 -3.82 0.16 -9.87
N LEU A 78 -3.79 -1.14 -9.55
CA LEU A 78 -2.69 -1.74 -8.77
C LEU A 78 -1.35 -1.61 -9.51
N ASP A 79 -1.33 -1.85 -10.83
CA ASP A 79 -0.09 -1.79 -11.60
C ASP A 79 0.33 -0.33 -11.92
N ILE A 80 -0.61 0.62 -11.95
CA ILE A 80 -0.27 2.06 -12.04
C ILE A 80 0.46 2.53 -10.77
N THR A 81 0.10 2.01 -9.60
CA THR A 81 0.71 2.41 -8.32
C THR A 81 2.02 1.69 -8.02
N ARG A 82 2.29 0.56 -8.68
CA ARG A 82 3.54 -0.21 -8.56
C ARG A 82 4.68 0.45 -9.33
N ARG A 83 5.83 0.60 -8.69
CA ARG A 83 7.04 1.22 -9.30
C ARG A 83 7.90 0.22 -10.07
N GLU A 84 7.80 -1.08 -9.77
CA GLU A 84 8.53 -2.15 -10.46
C GLU A 84 7.70 -2.73 -11.59
N ASN A 85 7.59 -1.95 -12.67
CA ASN A 85 6.79 -2.33 -13.83
C ASN A 85 7.54 -3.34 -14.70
N ASN A 86 7.27 -4.63 -14.47
CA ASN A 86 7.78 -5.70 -15.31
C ASN A 86 7.18 -5.61 -16.73
N LYS A 87 8.05 -5.56 -17.75
CA LYS A 87 7.63 -5.39 -19.16
C LYS A 87 6.69 -6.50 -19.64
N LYS A 88 6.86 -7.74 -19.19
CA LYS A 88 5.99 -8.87 -19.57
C LYS A 88 4.58 -8.68 -18.99
N VAL A 89 4.49 -8.33 -17.71
CA VAL A 89 3.22 -8.02 -17.03
C VAL A 89 2.50 -6.86 -17.70
N LEU A 90 3.20 -5.74 -17.93
CA LEU A 90 2.60 -4.60 -18.62
C LEU A 90 2.14 -4.94 -20.05
N THR A 91 2.85 -5.82 -20.76
CA THR A 91 2.43 -6.27 -22.09
C THR A 91 1.11 -7.05 -22.03
N VAL A 92 0.93 -7.92 -21.03
CA VAL A 92 -0.35 -8.62 -20.79
C VAL A 92 -1.46 -7.60 -20.46
N LYS A 93 -1.17 -6.58 -19.64
CA LYS A 93 -2.14 -5.51 -19.33
C LYS A 93 -2.50 -4.65 -20.54
N ILE A 94 -1.56 -4.36 -21.43
CA ILE A 94 -1.84 -3.62 -22.68
C ILE A 94 -2.76 -4.43 -23.60
N LEU A 95 -2.64 -5.77 -23.63
CA LEU A 95 -3.60 -6.64 -24.33
C LEU A 95 -4.99 -6.62 -23.69
N MET A 96 -5.05 -6.59 -22.36
CA MET A 96 -6.30 -6.38 -21.63
C MET A 96 -6.93 -5.01 -21.97
N GLU A 97 -6.15 -3.94 -22.07
CA GLU A 97 -6.62 -2.62 -22.53
C GLU A 97 -7.18 -2.67 -23.96
N ASP A 98 -6.49 -3.34 -24.87
CA ASP A 98 -6.91 -3.49 -26.28
C ASP A 98 -8.24 -4.24 -26.39
N MET A 99 -8.43 -5.33 -25.62
CA MET A 99 -9.72 -6.01 -25.51
C MET A 99 -10.81 -5.07 -24.98
N MET A 100 -10.57 -4.40 -23.84
CA MET A 100 -11.57 -3.52 -23.23
C MET A 100 -11.92 -2.31 -24.11
N SER A 101 -10.97 -1.84 -24.93
CA SER A 101 -11.20 -0.75 -25.89
C SER A 101 -12.28 -1.09 -26.94
N MET A 102 -12.53 -2.38 -27.21
CA MET A 102 -13.59 -2.81 -28.13
C MET A 102 -14.99 -2.43 -27.66
N LEU A 103 -15.19 -2.29 -26.35
CA LEU A 103 -16.47 -1.93 -25.77
C LEU A 103 -16.93 -0.53 -26.21
N PHE A 104 -16.01 0.37 -26.60
CA PHE A 104 -16.37 1.69 -27.12
C PHE A 104 -17.17 1.65 -28.43
N GLN A 105 -17.29 0.50 -29.10
CA GLN A 105 -18.21 0.34 -30.24
C GLN A 105 -19.68 0.43 -29.79
N LEU A 106 -19.99 0.13 -28.52
CA LEU A 106 -21.32 0.27 -27.94
C LEU A 106 -21.81 1.73 -27.86
N ARG A 107 -20.91 2.72 -28.00
CA ARG A 107 -21.27 4.15 -27.96
C ARG A 107 -22.27 4.53 -29.05
N ASP A 108 -22.24 3.83 -30.18
CA ASP A 108 -23.11 4.10 -31.32
C ASP A 108 -24.41 3.29 -31.27
N ILE A 109 -24.53 2.39 -30.26
CA ILE A 109 -25.68 1.52 -30.04
C ILE A 109 -26.53 2.10 -28.92
N ARG A 110 -27.68 2.67 -29.29
CA ARG A 110 -28.73 3.13 -28.39
C ARG A 110 -29.81 2.06 -28.40
N ASP A 111 -29.87 1.19 -27.41
CA ASP A 111 -30.79 0.04 -27.44
C ASP A 111 -32.19 0.47 -26.98
N PRO A 112 -33.24 0.25 -27.79
CA PRO A 112 -34.55 -0.08 -27.24
C PRO A 112 -35.15 -1.26 -28.01
N GLU A 113 -35.15 -2.44 -27.38
CA GLU A 113 -35.75 -3.69 -27.85
C GLU A 113 -35.20 -4.27 -29.17
N GLY A 114 -34.59 -5.45 -29.07
CA GLY A 114 -34.24 -6.26 -30.23
C GLY A 114 -35.49 -6.57 -31.05
N ARG A 115 -35.53 -6.11 -32.30
CA ARG A 115 -36.72 -6.20 -33.16
C ARG A 115 -37.28 -7.60 -33.42
N ASP A 116 -36.63 -8.68 -32.97
CA ASP A 116 -37.15 -10.07 -32.95
C ASP A 116 -36.14 -11.05 -32.25
N GLY A 117 -35.54 -10.70 -31.09
CA GLY A 117 -34.56 -11.60 -30.42
C GLY A 117 -33.99 -11.11 -29.07
N PRO A 118 -33.14 -11.91 -28.39
CA PRO A 118 -32.54 -11.54 -27.10
C PRO A 118 -31.74 -10.24 -27.21
N THR A 119 -31.81 -9.42 -26.17
CA THR A 119 -31.20 -8.08 -26.13
C THR A 119 -29.68 -8.16 -26.24
N LEU A 120 -29.02 -7.02 -26.55
CA LEU A 120 -27.56 -6.98 -26.54
C LEU A 120 -27.00 -7.31 -25.15
N GLU A 121 -27.68 -6.84 -24.12
CA GLU A 121 -27.39 -7.14 -22.71
C GLU A 121 -27.46 -8.64 -22.43
N ASP A 122 -28.51 -9.35 -22.86
CA ASP A 122 -28.62 -10.80 -22.65
C ASP A 122 -27.46 -11.58 -23.28
N ARG A 123 -26.98 -11.11 -24.44
CA ARG A 123 -25.87 -11.75 -25.18
C ARG A 123 -24.51 -11.41 -24.60
N MET A 124 -24.32 -10.20 -24.10
CA MET A 124 -23.03 -9.73 -23.61
C MET A 124 -22.83 -9.96 -22.12
N SER A 125 -23.88 -10.14 -21.31
CA SER A 125 -23.76 -10.31 -19.85
C SER A 125 -22.89 -11.50 -19.47
N GLY A 126 -23.07 -12.65 -20.12
CA GLY A 126 -22.23 -13.82 -19.90
C GLY A 126 -20.77 -13.60 -20.31
N ILE A 127 -20.54 -12.87 -21.40
CA ILE A 127 -19.18 -12.49 -21.86
C ILE A 127 -18.55 -11.53 -20.85
N MET A 128 -19.27 -10.53 -20.36
CA MET A 128 -18.76 -9.56 -19.37
C MET A 128 -18.41 -10.24 -18.04
N GLN A 129 -19.20 -11.23 -17.61
CA GLN A 129 -18.88 -12.01 -16.41
C GLN A 129 -17.62 -12.86 -16.60
N SER A 130 -17.50 -13.56 -17.73
CA SER A 130 -16.28 -14.34 -18.02
C SER A 130 -15.05 -13.43 -18.06
N ILE A 131 -15.16 -12.28 -18.72
CA ILE A 131 -14.06 -11.29 -18.77
C ILE A 131 -13.71 -10.80 -17.36
N ALA A 132 -14.70 -10.53 -16.50
CA ALA A 132 -14.46 -10.10 -15.12
C ALA A 132 -13.66 -11.13 -14.31
N ASP A 133 -14.05 -12.40 -14.40
CA ASP A 133 -13.40 -13.50 -13.69
C ASP A 133 -11.98 -13.70 -14.23
N ASP A 134 -11.82 -13.72 -15.55
CA ASP A 134 -10.54 -13.92 -16.24
C ASP A 134 -9.55 -12.75 -16.05
N ILE A 135 -10.04 -11.50 -15.99
CA ILE A 135 -9.24 -10.32 -15.62
C ILE A 135 -8.72 -10.45 -14.19
N THR A 136 -9.56 -10.94 -13.28
CA THR A 136 -9.20 -11.13 -11.87
C THR A 136 -8.15 -12.23 -11.73
N GLU A 137 -8.33 -13.37 -12.41
CA GLU A 137 -7.36 -14.47 -12.39
C GLU A 137 -6.02 -14.06 -13.01
N CYS A 138 -6.05 -13.35 -14.14
CA CYS A 138 -4.86 -12.77 -14.75
C CYS A 138 -4.18 -11.74 -13.82
N GLY A 139 -4.97 -10.90 -13.15
CA GLY A 139 -4.51 -9.97 -12.12
C GLY A 139 -3.69 -10.67 -11.04
N ASN A 140 -4.25 -11.74 -10.48
CA ASN A 140 -3.62 -12.56 -9.45
C ASN A 140 -2.33 -13.23 -9.95
N ALA A 141 -2.35 -13.80 -11.17
CA ALA A 141 -1.16 -14.43 -11.74
C ALA A 141 -0.03 -13.42 -12.00
N CYS A 142 -0.36 -12.21 -12.48
CA CYS A 142 0.60 -11.12 -12.58
C CYS A 142 1.13 -10.72 -11.20
N ASN A 143 0.26 -10.66 -10.18
CA ASN A 143 0.64 -10.31 -8.81
C ASN A 143 1.68 -11.29 -8.25
N VAL A 144 1.41 -12.59 -8.32
CA VAL A 144 2.34 -13.65 -7.90
C VAL A 144 3.67 -13.52 -8.63
N TYR A 145 3.64 -13.37 -9.96
CA TYR A 145 4.88 -13.24 -10.73
C TYR A 145 5.67 -11.98 -10.37
N VAL A 146 5.03 -10.86 -10.04
CA VAL A 146 5.73 -9.64 -9.60
C VAL A 146 6.38 -9.86 -8.23
N LYS A 147 5.67 -10.48 -7.28
CA LYS A 147 6.16 -10.76 -5.92
C LYS A 147 7.26 -11.83 -5.86
N GLU A 148 7.31 -12.72 -6.85
CA GLU A 148 8.27 -13.82 -6.90
C GLU A 148 9.73 -13.31 -6.86
N ASN A 149 10.64 -14.12 -6.31
CA ASN A 149 12.06 -13.77 -6.32
C ASN A 149 12.61 -13.77 -7.76
N ARG A 150 13.45 -12.78 -8.09
CA ARG A 150 14.08 -12.64 -9.41
C ARG A 150 14.76 -13.92 -9.91
N PHE A 151 15.40 -14.70 -9.04
CA PHE A 151 16.01 -15.98 -9.42
C PHE A 151 15.00 -17.04 -9.78
N ILE A 152 13.95 -17.16 -8.97
CA ILE A 152 12.89 -18.14 -9.19
C ILE A 152 12.16 -17.82 -10.49
N LYS A 153 11.96 -16.53 -10.81
CA LYS A 153 11.45 -16.10 -12.12
C LYS A 153 12.30 -16.60 -13.27
N ILE A 154 13.64 -16.60 -13.17
CA ILE A 154 14.54 -17.09 -14.23
C ILE A 154 14.37 -18.60 -14.42
N PHE A 155 14.37 -19.39 -13.34
CA PHE A 155 14.23 -20.85 -13.43
C PHE A 155 12.82 -21.30 -13.86
N LYS A 156 11.78 -20.56 -13.49
CA LYS A 156 10.38 -20.82 -13.87
C LYS A 156 9.91 -20.00 -15.07
N ALA A 157 10.81 -19.30 -15.75
CA ALA A 157 10.41 -18.31 -16.75
C ALA A 157 9.54 -18.90 -17.86
N VAL A 158 9.92 -20.09 -18.36
CA VAL A 158 9.16 -20.81 -19.39
C VAL A 158 7.74 -21.15 -18.91
N VAL A 159 7.58 -21.50 -17.63
CA VAL A 159 6.29 -21.83 -17.02
C VAL A 159 5.40 -20.60 -16.92
N TYR A 160 5.94 -19.48 -16.41
CA TYR A 160 5.21 -18.21 -16.33
C TYR A 160 4.89 -17.62 -17.71
N GLU A 161 5.84 -17.66 -18.65
CA GLU A 161 5.64 -17.20 -20.03
C GLU A 161 4.52 -17.99 -20.71
N LYS A 162 4.51 -19.31 -20.56
CA LYS A 162 3.41 -20.14 -21.07
C LYS A 162 2.06 -19.71 -20.48
N ARG A 163 1.99 -19.46 -19.17
CA ARG A 163 0.73 -19.01 -18.55
C ARG A 163 0.31 -17.62 -19.00
N PHE A 164 1.26 -16.69 -19.17
CA PHE A 164 0.96 -15.38 -19.75
C PHE A 164 0.46 -15.49 -21.18
N VAL A 165 1.03 -16.40 -21.98
CA VAL A 165 0.51 -16.68 -23.32
C VAL A 165 -0.92 -17.24 -23.25
N ASP A 166 -1.24 -18.13 -22.30
CA ASP A 166 -2.62 -18.61 -22.10
C ASP A 166 -3.58 -17.43 -21.85
N TYR A 167 -3.26 -16.52 -20.92
CA TYR A 167 -4.09 -15.34 -20.65
C TYR A 167 -4.23 -14.42 -21.86
N VAL A 168 -3.13 -14.22 -22.61
CA VAL A 168 -3.13 -13.40 -23.82
C VAL A 168 -4.07 -13.99 -24.87
N THR A 169 -4.01 -15.30 -25.10
CA THR A 169 -4.90 -15.98 -26.06
C THR A 169 -6.36 -15.93 -25.61
N MET A 170 -6.59 -16.00 -24.30
CA MET A 170 -7.92 -15.84 -23.73
C MET A 170 -8.48 -14.43 -23.94
N PHE A 171 -7.68 -13.36 -23.73
CA PHE A 171 -8.14 -12.00 -24.00
C PHE A 171 -8.41 -11.72 -25.48
N ASP A 172 -7.60 -12.30 -26.38
CA ASP A 172 -7.84 -12.19 -27.81
C ASP A 172 -9.14 -12.91 -28.23
N LYS A 173 -9.40 -14.08 -27.64
CA LYS A 173 -10.69 -14.77 -27.81
C LYS A 173 -11.86 -13.91 -27.33
N HIS A 174 -11.79 -13.34 -26.12
CA HIS A 174 -12.84 -12.43 -25.62
C HIS A 174 -13.04 -11.21 -26.51
N LYS A 175 -11.96 -10.68 -27.08
CA LYS A 175 -12.02 -9.59 -28.06
C LYS A 175 -12.84 -9.99 -29.30
N GLU A 176 -12.63 -11.20 -29.81
CA GLU A 176 -13.42 -11.75 -30.92
C GLU A 176 -14.88 -12.05 -30.53
N ASP A 177 -15.12 -12.52 -29.30
CA ASP A 177 -16.46 -12.79 -28.78
C ASP A 177 -17.28 -11.48 -28.65
N ILE A 178 -16.67 -10.42 -28.10
CA ILE A 178 -17.27 -9.06 -28.08
C ILE A 178 -17.60 -8.61 -29.49
N ARG A 179 -16.64 -8.70 -30.42
CA ARG A 179 -16.85 -8.28 -31.82
C ARG A 179 -17.98 -9.06 -32.47
N THR A 180 -18.03 -10.37 -32.26
CA THR A 180 -19.07 -11.24 -32.81
C THR A 180 -20.45 -10.88 -32.25
N ALA A 181 -20.55 -10.64 -30.94
CA ALA A 181 -21.81 -10.20 -30.33
C ALA A 181 -22.34 -8.89 -30.95
N LEU A 182 -21.44 -7.94 -31.21
CA LEU A 182 -21.76 -6.65 -31.85
C LEU A 182 -22.13 -6.81 -33.33
N ASP A 183 -21.38 -7.62 -34.10
CA ASP A 183 -21.65 -7.91 -35.52
C ASP A 183 -23.03 -8.56 -35.71
N VAL A 184 -23.42 -9.47 -34.81
CA VAL A 184 -24.73 -10.14 -34.84
C VAL A 184 -25.85 -9.17 -34.45
N HIS A 185 -25.63 -8.26 -33.51
CA HIS A 185 -26.64 -7.28 -33.07
C HIS A 185 -26.89 -6.17 -34.12
N THR A 186 -25.86 -5.75 -34.86
CA THR A 186 -25.94 -4.69 -35.90
C THR A 186 -26.51 -5.18 -37.25
N ALA A 187 -27.04 -6.40 -37.31
CA ALA A 187 -27.60 -7.05 -38.51
C ALA A 187 -26.66 -7.15 -39.73
N ALA A 188 -25.33 -7.01 -39.53
CA ALA A 188 -24.34 -7.06 -40.60
C ALA A 188 -23.86 -8.49 -40.98
N GLY A 189 -24.44 -9.54 -40.39
CA GLY A 189 -24.51 -10.86 -41.03
C GLY A 189 -24.08 -12.05 -40.18
N VAL A 190 -25.05 -12.90 -39.84
CA VAL A 190 -24.87 -14.24 -39.23
C VAL A 190 -23.92 -15.14 -40.07
N ILE A 191 -23.85 -14.90 -41.39
CA ILE A 191 -22.98 -15.64 -42.32
C ILE A 191 -21.49 -15.24 -42.18
N VAL A 192 -21.20 -14.00 -41.77
CA VAL A 192 -19.82 -13.50 -41.57
C VAL A 192 -19.24 -14.01 -40.25
N ALA A 193 -20.06 -14.09 -39.19
CA ALA A 193 -19.66 -14.67 -37.90
C ALA A 193 -19.24 -16.15 -38.02
N ASN A 194 -20.03 -16.98 -38.72
CA ASN A 194 -19.73 -18.40 -38.88
C ASN A 194 -18.43 -18.67 -39.66
N LYS A 195 -18.12 -17.87 -40.69
CA LYS A 195 -16.84 -18.02 -41.44
C LYS A 195 -15.61 -17.58 -40.65
N LYS A 196 -15.75 -16.67 -39.69
CA LYS A 196 -14.64 -16.20 -38.84
C LYS A 196 -14.29 -17.23 -37.76
N LEU A 197 -15.27 -17.96 -37.24
CA LEU A 197 -15.07 -19.04 -36.26
C LEU A 197 -14.15 -20.16 -36.78
N ASP A 198 -14.26 -20.54 -38.07
CA ASP A 198 -13.38 -21.55 -38.68
C ASP A 198 -11.91 -21.12 -38.76
N GLY A 199 -11.63 -19.81 -38.79
CA GLY A 199 -10.27 -19.25 -38.82
C GLY A 199 -9.64 -19.01 -37.44
N LEU A 200 -10.44 -19.02 -36.37
CA LEU A 200 -10.02 -18.63 -35.02
C LEU A 200 -8.95 -19.56 -34.45
N GLY A 201 -9.07 -20.89 -34.65
CA GLY A 201 -8.09 -21.85 -34.14
C GLY A 201 -6.69 -21.66 -34.74
N VAL A 202 -6.61 -21.33 -36.03
CA VAL A 202 -5.36 -21.02 -36.71
C VAL A 202 -4.78 -19.69 -36.22
N HIS A 203 -5.64 -18.68 -36.00
CA HIS A 203 -5.25 -17.39 -35.46
C HIS A 203 -4.62 -17.51 -34.07
N LEU A 204 -5.30 -18.18 -33.14
CA LEU A 204 -4.82 -18.39 -31.76
C LEU A 204 -3.47 -19.13 -31.74
N THR A 205 -3.32 -20.18 -32.57
CA THR A 205 -2.04 -20.91 -32.67
C THR A 205 -0.90 -20.03 -33.18
N GLN A 206 -1.18 -19.12 -34.13
CA GLN A 206 -0.18 -18.15 -34.59
C GLN A 206 0.13 -17.10 -33.52
N MET A 207 -0.88 -16.69 -32.74
CA MET A 207 -0.72 -15.73 -31.66
C MET A 207 0.18 -16.28 -30.55
N VAL A 208 -0.03 -17.53 -30.13
CA VAL A 208 0.82 -18.24 -29.15
C VAL A 208 2.29 -18.11 -29.52
N LYS A 209 2.67 -18.54 -30.73
CA LYS A 209 4.07 -18.51 -31.18
C LYS A 209 4.67 -17.11 -31.23
N LYS A 210 3.88 -16.12 -31.64
CA LYS A 210 4.36 -14.73 -31.71
C LYS A 210 4.51 -14.11 -30.32
N MET A 211 3.63 -14.45 -29.38
CA MET A 211 3.70 -13.95 -28.01
C MET A 211 4.84 -14.60 -27.22
N GLU A 212 5.12 -15.88 -27.41
CA GLU A 212 6.34 -16.52 -26.89
C GLU A 212 7.60 -15.79 -27.36
N GLY A 213 7.69 -15.52 -28.66
CA GLY A 213 8.80 -14.75 -29.24
C GLY A 213 8.87 -13.31 -28.70
N LEU A 214 7.72 -12.67 -28.44
CA LEU A 214 7.64 -11.34 -27.87
C LEU A 214 8.16 -11.30 -26.42
N PHE A 215 7.73 -12.22 -25.56
CA PHE A 215 8.17 -12.25 -24.16
C PHE A 215 9.68 -12.51 -24.03
N GLN A 216 10.21 -13.43 -24.84
CA GLN A 216 11.66 -13.60 -24.96
C GLN A 216 12.32 -12.32 -25.45
N GLY A 217 11.69 -11.62 -26.40
CA GLY A 217 12.06 -10.31 -26.94
C GLY A 217 12.29 -9.22 -25.89
N LEU A 218 11.41 -9.16 -24.90
CA LEU A 218 11.31 -8.06 -23.92
C LEU A 218 12.41 -8.06 -22.85
N ASP A 219 13.01 -9.23 -22.55
CA ASP A 219 14.15 -9.35 -21.64
C ASP A 219 15.28 -10.18 -22.27
N PRO A 220 16.19 -9.53 -23.03
CA PRO A 220 17.32 -10.21 -23.66
C PRO A 220 18.26 -10.89 -22.64
N HIS A 221 18.38 -10.32 -21.45
CA HIS A 221 19.28 -10.82 -20.42
C HIS A 221 18.73 -12.10 -19.77
N GLU A 222 17.44 -12.12 -19.47
CA GLU A 222 16.73 -13.32 -19.04
C GLU A 222 16.79 -14.42 -20.12
N ARG A 223 16.64 -14.06 -21.40
CA ARG A 223 16.72 -15.00 -22.52
C ARG A 223 18.08 -15.71 -22.60
N ASP A 224 19.17 -14.96 -22.42
CA ASP A 224 20.52 -15.54 -22.47
C ASP A 224 20.78 -16.47 -21.28
N MET A 225 20.25 -16.15 -20.09
CA MET A 225 20.29 -17.03 -18.93
C MET A 225 19.43 -18.29 -19.11
N GLN A 226 18.24 -18.16 -19.69
CA GLN A 226 17.39 -19.32 -20.01
C GLN A 226 18.07 -20.26 -21.00
N LYS A 227 18.73 -19.72 -22.04
CA LYS A 227 19.52 -20.53 -22.97
C LYS A 227 20.64 -21.27 -22.26
N PHE A 228 21.37 -20.59 -21.38
CA PHE A 228 22.42 -21.22 -20.58
C PHE A 228 21.88 -22.36 -19.71
N ILE A 229 20.73 -22.17 -19.06
CA ILE A 229 20.07 -23.21 -18.24
C ILE A 229 19.67 -24.41 -19.11
N HIS A 230 19.13 -24.16 -20.30
CA HIS A 230 18.77 -25.20 -21.25
C HIS A 230 19.99 -26.00 -21.72
N ASP A 231 21.02 -25.30 -22.21
CA ASP A 231 22.27 -25.91 -22.71
C ASP A 231 23.03 -26.67 -21.61
N SER A 232 22.80 -26.31 -20.34
CA SER A 232 23.42 -26.91 -19.17
C SER A 232 22.69 -28.16 -18.64
N GLY A 233 21.61 -28.59 -19.29
CA GLY A 233 20.84 -29.80 -18.91
C GLY A 233 19.52 -29.52 -18.19
N GLY A 234 19.07 -28.26 -18.13
CA GLY A 234 17.81 -27.86 -17.51
C GLY A 234 17.95 -27.33 -16.08
N ALA A 235 16.82 -26.89 -15.51
CA ALA A 235 16.78 -26.23 -14.21
C ALA A 235 17.32 -27.12 -13.07
N GLU A 236 16.90 -28.38 -13.00
CA GLU A 236 17.32 -29.32 -11.94
C GLU A 236 18.83 -29.58 -11.96
N GLU A 237 19.41 -29.78 -13.13
CA GLU A 237 20.85 -30.02 -13.30
C GLU A 237 21.68 -28.75 -12.98
N CYS A 238 21.16 -27.57 -13.31
CA CYS A 238 21.77 -26.29 -12.91
C CYS A 238 21.72 -26.07 -11.40
N ILE A 239 20.63 -26.41 -10.73
CA ILE A 239 20.48 -26.24 -9.27
C ILE A 239 21.36 -27.24 -8.52
N ASN A 240 21.49 -28.47 -9.03
CA ASN A 240 22.28 -29.51 -8.37
C ASN A 240 23.79 -29.34 -8.52
N ASN A 241 24.26 -28.62 -9.55
CA ASN A 241 25.67 -28.38 -9.81
C ASN A 241 26.09 -26.96 -9.36
N GLU A 242 26.88 -26.88 -8.29
CA GLU A 242 27.31 -25.61 -7.70
C GLU A 242 28.03 -24.66 -8.67
N THR A 243 28.77 -25.20 -9.64
CA THR A 243 29.50 -24.38 -10.62
C THR A 243 28.53 -23.74 -11.62
N LYS A 244 27.53 -24.50 -12.09
CA LYS A 244 26.48 -24.00 -12.99
C LYS A 244 25.58 -23.00 -12.28
N LEU A 245 25.16 -23.31 -11.04
CA LEU A 245 24.37 -22.41 -10.20
C LEU A 245 25.09 -21.08 -9.99
N ARG A 246 26.38 -21.12 -9.59
CA ARG A 246 27.19 -19.91 -9.41
C ARG A 246 27.30 -19.08 -10.70
N MET A 247 27.38 -19.73 -11.85
CA MET A 247 27.41 -19.05 -13.14
C MET A 247 26.09 -18.34 -13.45
N VAL A 248 24.93 -18.97 -13.18
CA VAL A 248 23.60 -18.32 -13.30
C VAL A 248 23.47 -17.14 -12.32
N LEU A 249 23.92 -17.30 -11.07
CA LEU A 249 23.90 -16.23 -10.07
C LEU A 249 24.84 -15.06 -10.42
N THR A 250 25.94 -15.34 -11.11
CA THR A 250 26.86 -14.30 -11.60
C THR A 250 26.24 -13.58 -12.78
N MET A 251 25.64 -14.32 -13.71
CA MET A 251 24.94 -13.74 -14.86
C MET A 251 23.75 -12.88 -14.41
N SER A 252 23.01 -13.25 -13.37
CA SER A 252 21.87 -12.46 -12.86
C SER A 252 22.27 -11.10 -12.24
N GLY A 253 23.56 -10.90 -11.98
CA GLY A 253 24.11 -9.66 -11.40
C GLY A 253 24.04 -9.59 -9.88
N GLU A 254 23.66 -10.68 -9.20
CA GLU A 254 23.55 -10.70 -7.73
C GLU A 254 24.88 -10.95 -7.02
N ILE A 255 25.89 -11.45 -7.73
CA ILE A 255 27.23 -11.67 -7.17
C ILE A 255 28.17 -10.57 -7.65
N SER A 256 28.18 -9.44 -6.95
CA SER A 256 29.36 -8.57 -6.92
C SER A 256 30.35 -9.13 -5.88
N LEU A 257 31.15 -10.12 -6.31
CA LEU A 257 32.41 -10.61 -5.75
C LEU A 257 32.51 -10.82 -4.21
N GLY A 258 32.33 -12.07 -3.77
CA GLY A 258 32.83 -12.57 -2.47
C GLY A 258 32.80 -14.10 -2.36
N PRO A 259 33.77 -14.78 -1.71
CA PRO A 259 33.83 -16.25 -1.61
C PRO A 259 32.84 -16.90 -0.63
N SER A 260 32.00 -16.11 0.07
CA SER A 260 31.20 -16.56 1.22
C SER A 260 29.68 -16.53 0.97
N LEU A 261 29.21 -16.79 -0.26
CA LEU A 261 27.79 -17.02 -0.49
C LEU A 261 27.39 -18.40 0.05
N ASP A 262 26.36 -18.43 0.88
CA ASP A 262 25.68 -19.65 1.31
C ASP A 262 24.89 -20.26 0.14
N LEU A 263 25.61 -20.93 -0.74
CA LEU A 263 25.07 -21.67 -1.88
C LEU A 263 24.15 -22.82 -1.44
N THR A 264 24.36 -23.36 -0.23
CA THR A 264 23.56 -24.45 0.31
C THR A 264 22.15 -23.97 0.61
N GLY A 265 22.02 -22.83 1.32
CA GLY A 265 20.73 -22.19 1.56
C GLY A 265 20.02 -21.84 0.26
N ILE A 266 20.70 -21.15 -0.67
CA ILE A 266 20.11 -20.79 -1.98
C ILE A 266 19.64 -22.03 -2.76
N LYS A 267 20.41 -23.12 -2.74
CA LYS A 267 20.05 -24.37 -3.39
C LYS A 267 18.82 -25.02 -2.78
N GLU A 268 18.72 -25.04 -1.45
CA GLU A 268 17.56 -25.59 -0.75
C GLU A 268 16.29 -24.77 -1.04
N LEU A 269 16.41 -23.44 -1.06
CA LEU A 269 15.33 -22.53 -1.46
C LEU A 269 14.89 -22.75 -2.90
N LEU A 270 15.82 -22.85 -3.85
CA LEU A 270 15.51 -23.11 -5.25
C LEU A 270 14.87 -24.48 -5.45
N ASN A 271 15.33 -25.51 -4.74
CA ASN A 271 14.73 -26.84 -4.83
C ASN A 271 13.28 -26.85 -4.33
N ILE A 272 12.99 -26.15 -3.23
CA ILE A 272 11.62 -26.02 -2.72
C ILE A 272 10.78 -25.20 -3.69
N GLU A 273 11.26 -24.00 -4.06
CA GLU A 273 10.44 -23.04 -4.79
C GLU A 273 10.29 -23.43 -6.25
N VAL A 274 11.33 -23.91 -6.94
CA VAL A 274 11.22 -24.38 -8.34
C VAL A 274 10.30 -25.59 -8.46
N ALA A 275 10.29 -26.48 -7.45
CA ALA A 275 9.39 -27.63 -7.40
C ALA A 275 7.92 -27.25 -7.10
N LYS A 276 7.65 -26.07 -6.51
CA LYS A 276 6.28 -25.61 -6.28
C LYS A 276 5.55 -25.37 -7.59
N ASP A 277 4.35 -25.94 -7.68
CA ASP A 277 3.44 -25.75 -8.79
C ASP A 277 2.96 -24.28 -8.86
N VAL A 278 3.11 -23.67 -10.03
CA VAL A 278 2.75 -22.26 -10.27
C VAL A 278 1.23 -22.03 -10.19
N ASP A 279 0.42 -22.99 -10.64
CA ASP A 279 -1.04 -22.90 -10.54
C ASP A 279 -1.51 -23.06 -9.08
N LYS A 280 -0.77 -23.85 -8.29
CA LYS A 280 -1.00 -23.91 -6.83
C LYS A 280 -0.67 -22.56 -6.17
N ALA A 281 0.45 -21.95 -6.52
CA ALA A 281 0.84 -20.62 -6.00
C ALA A 281 -0.19 -19.54 -6.37
N PHE A 282 -0.77 -19.58 -7.58
CA PHE A 282 -1.87 -18.69 -7.94
C PHE A 282 -3.10 -18.91 -7.06
N LYS A 283 -3.50 -20.16 -6.82
CA LYS A 283 -4.66 -20.46 -5.98
C LYS A 283 -4.47 -20.00 -4.54
N GLU A 284 -3.28 -20.22 -3.97
CA GLU A 284 -2.94 -19.82 -2.61
C GLU A 284 -2.93 -18.28 -2.48
N ASN A 285 -2.39 -17.56 -3.47
CA ASN A 285 -2.34 -16.10 -3.46
C ASN A 285 -3.70 -15.42 -3.74
N MET A 286 -4.67 -16.13 -4.33
CA MET A 286 -5.94 -15.53 -4.76
C MET A 286 -6.67 -14.82 -3.62
N THR A 287 -6.66 -15.42 -2.43
CA THR A 287 -7.30 -14.83 -1.25
C THR A 287 -6.67 -13.49 -0.91
N SER A 288 -5.34 -13.41 -0.75
CA SER A 288 -4.63 -12.16 -0.46
C SER A 288 -4.83 -11.11 -1.57
N PHE A 289 -4.83 -11.56 -2.83
CA PHE A 289 -5.07 -10.67 -3.96
C PHE A 289 -6.48 -10.07 -3.99
N LEU A 290 -7.50 -10.86 -3.66
CA LEU A 290 -8.87 -10.35 -3.56
C LEU A 290 -9.00 -9.31 -2.44
N HIS A 291 -8.32 -9.49 -1.31
CA HIS A 291 -8.27 -8.48 -0.24
C HIS A 291 -7.58 -7.20 -0.73
N GLU A 292 -6.46 -7.30 -1.45
CA GLU A 292 -5.80 -6.13 -2.07
C GLU A 292 -6.76 -5.36 -3.01
N LEU A 293 -7.52 -6.08 -3.84
CA LEU A 293 -8.52 -5.48 -4.74
C LEU A 293 -9.68 -4.83 -3.98
N MET A 294 -10.16 -5.45 -2.90
CA MET A 294 -11.23 -4.89 -2.06
C MET A 294 -10.80 -3.59 -1.38
N ALA A 295 -9.62 -3.59 -0.76
CA ALA A 295 -9.10 -2.38 -0.13
C ALA A 295 -8.86 -1.26 -1.15
N GLN A 296 -8.43 -1.58 -2.37
CA GLN A 296 -8.30 -0.59 -3.43
C GLN A 296 -9.65 -0.05 -3.94
N ARG A 297 -10.69 -0.89 -3.94
CA ARG A 297 -12.04 -0.46 -4.31
C ARG A 297 -12.57 0.61 -3.37
N GLU A 298 -12.30 0.49 -2.07
CA GLU A 298 -12.69 1.50 -1.08
C GLU A 298 -12.02 2.85 -1.39
N GLN A 299 -10.70 2.84 -1.62
CA GLN A 299 -9.97 4.06 -2.01
C GLN A 299 -10.49 4.71 -3.29
N LEU A 300 -10.81 3.92 -4.32
CA LEU A 300 -11.35 4.46 -5.58
C LEU A 300 -12.73 5.09 -5.39
N THR A 301 -13.54 4.56 -4.48
CA THR A 301 -14.87 5.10 -4.14
C THR A 301 -14.75 6.49 -3.51
N ASP A 302 -13.76 6.68 -2.63
CA ASP A 302 -13.47 7.97 -1.99
C ASP A 302 -12.96 9.04 -2.97
N VAL A 303 -12.22 8.63 -4.02
CA VAL A 303 -11.75 9.54 -5.08
C VAL A 303 -12.88 9.93 -6.04
N ILE A 304 -13.82 9.02 -6.32
CA ILE A 304 -14.99 9.27 -7.19
C ILE A 304 -15.97 10.25 -6.54
N THR A 305 -16.24 10.11 -5.23
CA THR A 305 -17.09 11.06 -4.50
C THR A 305 -16.46 12.45 -4.47
N ALA A 306 -15.14 12.54 -4.24
CA ALA A 306 -14.40 13.81 -4.27
C ALA A 306 -14.41 14.52 -5.64
N THR A 307 -14.39 13.76 -6.75
CA THR A 307 -14.45 14.33 -8.11
C THR A 307 -15.88 14.66 -8.55
N GLY A 308 -16.87 13.86 -8.16
CA GLY A 308 -18.29 14.17 -8.37
C GLY A 308 -18.73 15.45 -7.64
N GLU A 309 -18.27 15.64 -6.40
CA GLU A 309 -18.49 16.88 -5.65
C GLU A 309 -17.88 18.10 -6.36
N HIS A 310 -16.67 17.98 -6.93
CA HIS A 310 -15.99 19.07 -7.65
C HIS A 310 -16.74 19.53 -8.90
N VAL A 311 -17.26 18.59 -9.71
CA VAL A 311 -17.99 18.87 -10.96
C VAL A 311 -19.35 19.53 -10.71
N ILE A 312 -20.08 19.10 -9.68
CA ILE A 312 -21.34 19.76 -9.26
C ILE A 312 -21.05 21.18 -8.72
N SER A 313 -19.90 21.37 -8.08
CA SER A 313 -19.50 22.63 -7.45
C SER A 313 -19.28 23.81 -8.42
N VAL A 314 -18.95 23.51 -9.68
CA VAL A 314 -18.77 24.50 -10.76
C VAL A 314 -20.13 24.92 -11.34
N LEU A 315 -21.15 24.06 -11.20
CA LEU A 315 -22.45 24.23 -11.84
C LEU A 315 -23.50 24.91 -10.93
N SER A 316 -23.38 24.83 -9.60
CA SER A 316 -24.49 25.19 -8.70
C SER A 316 -24.56 26.64 -8.18
N GLY A 317 -23.61 27.53 -8.49
CA GLY A 317 -23.69 28.97 -8.16
C GLY A 317 -23.85 29.38 -6.69
N ALA A 318 -23.90 28.44 -5.74
CA ALA A 318 -24.04 28.71 -4.31
C ALA A 318 -22.77 29.37 -3.74
N ALA A 319 -22.95 30.22 -2.72
CA ALA A 319 -21.84 30.83 -1.99
C ALA A 319 -20.86 29.74 -1.52
N ARG A 320 -19.58 29.86 -1.87
CA ARG A 320 -18.60 28.76 -1.72
C ARG A 320 -18.39 28.33 -0.27
N SER A 321 -18.55 29.25 0.69
CA SER A 321 -18.52 28.95 2.13
C SER A 321 -19.65 28.03 2.58
N ALA A 322 -20.77 27.95 1.84
CA ALA A 322 -21.85 26.99 2.12
C ALA A 322 -21.51 25.53 1.80
N LYS A 323 -20.30 25.26 1.30
CA LYS A 323 -19.78 23.91 1.03
C LYS A 323 -19.00 23.32 2.21
N ILE A 324 -18.71 24.12 3.25
CA ILE A 324 -18.06 23.63 4.46
C ILE A 324 -19.08 22.84 5.27
N LEU A 325 -18.74 21.61 5.65
CA LEU A 325 -19.67 20.67 6.30
C LEU A 325 -20.06 21.12 7.71
N ASP A 326 -19.15 21.76 8.43
CA ASP A 326 -19.34 22.18 9.82
C ASP A 326 -19.76 23.65 9.91
N GLY A 327 -20.81 23.92 10.70
CA GLY A 327 -21.39 25.26 10.84
C GLY A 327 -20.43 26.30 11.44
N ASP A 328 -19.58 25.90 12.39
CA ASP A 328 -18.63 26.83 13.03
C ASP A 328 -17.53 27.23 12.04
N LEU A 329 -16.99 26.26 11.29
CA LEU A 329 -15.97 26.53 10.27
C LEU A 329 -16.54 27.31 9.09
N GLN A 330 -17.81 27.07 8.74
CA GLN A 330 -18.52 27.88 7.75
C GLN A 330 -18.61 29.35 8.19
N ASP A 331 -18.92 29.61 9.45
CA ASP A 331 -19.00 30.97 9.99
C ASP A 331 -17.63 31.63 10.05
N ILE A 332 -16.59 30.92 10.50
CA ILE A 332 -15.19 31.37 10.46
C ILE A 332 -14.78 31.74 9.03
N TRP A 333 -15.13 30.91 8.05
CA TRP A 333 -14.79 31.15 6.65
C TRP A 333 -15.52 32.36 6.06
N LYS A 334 -16.76 32.61 6.47
CA LYS A 334 -17.52 33.81 6.08
C LYS A 334 -16.96 35.07 6.74
N GLN A 335 -16.64 35.02 8.04
CA GLN A 335 -16.09 36.14 8.79
C GLN A 335 -14.73 36.58 8.24
N GLY A 336 -13.91 35.63 7.79
CA GLY A 336 -12.63 35.90 7.15
C GLY A 336 -12.70 36.44 5.70
N ASP A 337 -13.89 36.48 5.08
CA ASP A 337 -14.11 36.84 3.67
C ASP A 337 -13.22 36.06 2.67
N TRP A 338 -12.94 34.78 2.97
CA TRP A 338 -12.05 33.97 2.12
C TRP A 338 -12.80 33.31 0.96
N LYS A 339 -12.25 33.43 -0.25
CA LYS A 339 -12.91 32.96 -1.49
C LYS A 339 -12.65 31.50 -1.83
N GLU A 340 -11.39 31.06 -1.80
CA GLU A 340 -11.00 29.71 -2.26
C GLU A 340 -9.94 29.06 -1.36
N ARG A 341 -8.93 29.85 -0.98
CA ARG A 341 -7.83 29.42 -0.11
C ARG A 341 -7.52 30.51 0.90
N VAL A 342 -6.96 30.11 2.04
CA VAL A 342 -6.51 30.99 3.12
C VAL A 342 -5.11 30.54 3.56
N ASP A 343 -4.28 31.49 3.99
CA ASP A 343 -3.01 31.16 4.66
C ASP A 343 -3.27 30.30 5.91
N ALA A 344 -2.59 29.16 6.02
CA ALA A 344 -2.89 28.15 7.04
C ALA A 344 -2.75 28.70 8.46
N ARG A 345 -1.73 29.54 8.69
CA ARG A 345 -1.51 30.17 10.00
C ARG A 345 -2.62 31.16 10.33
N THR A 346 -3.01 31.98 9.37
CA THR A 346 -4.11 32.93 9.50
C THR A 346 -5.41 32.20 9.86
N PHE A 347 -5.71 31.10 9.16
CA PHE A 347 -6.89 30.27 9.43
C PHE A 347 -6.93 29.73 10.86
N VAL A 348 -5.82 29.13 11.33
CA VAL A 348 -5.72 28.57 12.69
C VAL A 348 -5.89 29.65 13.75
N VAL A 349 -5.28 30.83 13.56
CA VAL A 349 -5.45 31.96 14.51
C VAL A 349 -6.90 32.44 14.54
N THR A 350 -7.60 32.46 13.40
CA THR A 350 -9.03 32.81 13.37
C THR A 350 -9.89 31.76 14.11
N ILE A 351 -9.58 30.46 13.99
CA ILE A 351 -10.26 29.41 14.77
C ILE A 351 -10.09 29.66 16.28
N GLN A 352 -8.86 29.99 16.71
CA GLN A 352 -8.58 30.28 18.12
C GLN A 352 -9.38 31.49 18.63
N SER A 353 -9.43 32.57 17.85
CA SER A 353 -10.20 33.78 18.19
C SER A 353 -11.71 33.52 18.21
N TYR A 354 -12.24 32.78 17.23
CA TYR A 354 -13.66 32.47 17.14
C TYR A 354 -14.15 31.68 18.35
N TYR A 355 -13.46 30.61 18.73
CA TYR A 355 -13.84 29.85 19.92
C TYR A 355 -13.66 30.67 21.19
N HIS A 356 -12.65 31.53 21.27
CA HIS A 356 -12.50 32.44 22.41
C HIS A 356 -13.72 33.35 22.59
N GLU A 357 -14.21 33.96 21.50
CA GLU A 357 -15.39 34.82 21.52
C GLU A 357 -16.67 34.04 21.81
N LYS A 358 -16.87 32.89 21.15
CA LYS A 358 -18.06 32.04 21.29
C LYS A 358 -18.28 31.56 22.72
N PHE A 359 -17.22 31.10 23.41
CA PHE A 359 -17.34 30.62 24.79
C PHE A 359 -17.42 31.77 25.83
N ASN A 360 -16.85 32.95 25.55
CA ASN A 360 -16.97 34.12 26.43
C ASN A 360 -18.32 34.85 26.30
N ALA A 361 -18.90 34.89 25.10
CA ALA A 361 -20.22 35.48 24.87
C ALA A 361 -21.33 34.73 25.64
N SER A 362 -21.11 33.44 25.92
CA SER A 362 -22.02 32.62 26.71
C SER A 362 -22.11 33.03 28.19
N ASP A 363 -21.18 33.84 28.71
CA ASP A 363 -21.21 34.33 30.10
C ASP A 363 -21.96 35.68 30.26
N THR A 364 -22.37 36.33 29.15
CA THR A 364 -22.95 37.68 29.17
C THR A 364 -24.28 37.86 28.41
N ALA A 365 -24.80 36.83 27.70
CA ALA A 365 -26.00 36.95 26.87
C ALA A 365 -27.30 36.48 27.56
N ALA A 366 -28.23 37.42 27.77
CA ALA A 366 -29.66 37.14 27.92
C ALA A 366 -30.23 36.49 26.64
N PRO A 367 -31.34 35.71 26.71
CA PRO A 367 -31.76 34.85 25.61
C PRO A 367 -32.32 35.67 24.43
N GLY A 368 -31.52 35.81 23.37
CA GLY A 368 -31.93 36.29 22.05
C GLY A 368 -32.03 35.13 21.06
N PRO A 369 -32.93 35.18 20.06
CA PRO A 369 -33.14 34.06 19.15
C PRO A 369 -32.15 34.13 17.96
N SER A 370 -31.65 32.95 17.58
CA SER A 370 -31.02 32.60 16.28
C SER A 370 -29.49 32.63 16.20
N SER A 371 -28.87 31.47 16.43
CA SER A 371 -28.04 30.73 15.45
C SER A 371 -27.41 29.51 16.13
N SER A 372 -27.47 28.34 15.47
CA SER A 372 -27.02 27.00 15.91
C SER A 372 -26.39 26.92 17.31
N VAL A 373 -27.26 26.91 18.31
CA VAL A 373 -26.88 26.80 19.71
C VAL A 373 -26.59 25.31 19.96
N LEU A 374 -25.32 24.95 20.11
CA LEU A 374 -24.95 23.81 20.96
C LEU A 374 -25.82 23.92 22.20
N SER A 375 -26.52 22.86 22.58
CA SER A 375 -27.36 22.93 23.78
C SER A 375 -26.52 23.49 24.93
N PRO A 376 -27.07 24.34 25.82
CA PRO A 376 -26.28 24.99 26.88
C PRO A 376 -25.41 24.02 27.70
N ARG A 377 -25.78 22.72 27.72
CA ARG A 377 -25.01 21.62 28.30
C ARG A 377 -23.75 21.24 27.50
N GLU A 378 -23.83 21.13 26.17
CA GLU A 378 -22.68 20.84 25.30
C GLU A 378 -21.66 21.99 25.30
N ALA A 379 -22.13 23.24 25.40
CA ALA A 379 -21.26 24.42 25.50
C ALA A 379 -20.56 24.55 26.87
N GLU A 380 -21.15 24.04 27.96
CA GLU A 380 -20.48 23.91 29.27
C GLU A 380 -19.46 22.76 29.28
N ASP A 381 -19.79 21.63 28.65
CA ASP A 381 -18.95 20.43 28.63
C ASP A 381 -17.68 20.57 27.79
N ASP A 382 -17.66 21.45 26.79
CA ASP A 382 -16.50 21.65 25.90
C ASP A 382 -15.54 22.77 26.32
N ARG A 383 -15.85 23.56 27.37
CA ARG A 383 -15.01 24.72 27.77
C ARG A 383 -13.56 24.36 28.09
N TRP A 384 -13.31 23.12 28.56
CA TRP A 384 -11.96 22.65 28.88
C TRP A 384 -11.02 22.64 27.66
N THR A 385 -11.56 22.49 26.44
CA THR A 385 -10.80 22.44 25.18
C THR A 385 -10.03 23.73 24.91
N LEU A 386 -10.52 24.87 25.40
CA LEU A 386 -9.90 26.18 25.21
C LEU A 386 -8.48 26.27 25.76
N ASN A 387 -8.16 25.55 26.83
CA ASN A 387 -6.82 25.56 27.42
C ASN A 387 -5.78 25.00 26.44
N HIS A 388 -6.18 24.05 25.59
CA HIS A 388 -5.31 23.40 24.61
C HIS A 388 -5.34 24.11 23.26
N ILE A 389 -6.50 24.62 22.85
CA ILE A 389 -6.66 25.39 21.60
C ILE A 389 -5.87 26.70 21.67
N ARG A 390 -5.83 27.38 22.83
CA ARG A 390 -5.20 28.71 23.01
C ARG A 390 -3.69 28.67 23.18
N ALA A 391 -3.08 27.51 23.44
CA ALA A 391 -1.64 27.44 23.64
C ALA A 391 -0.92 27.79 22.32
N ALA A 392 -0.21 28.91 22.28
CA ALA A 392 0.51 29.39 21.09
C ALA A 392 1.51 28.37 20.52
N LEU A 393 1.98 27.45 21.37
CA LEU A 393 2.83 26.31 21.01
C LEU A 393 2.14 25.29 20.09
N ASN A 394 0.80 25.27 20.06
CA ASN A 394 0.02 24.27 19.33
C ASN A 394 -0.43 24.75 17.93
N VAL A 395 -0.10 25.99 17.55
CA VAL A 395 -0.48 26.56 16.25
C VAL A 395 0.12 25.74 15.10
N GLN A 396 1.38 25.31 15.22
CA GLN A 396 2.01 24.48 14.19
C GLN A 396 1.34 23.10 14.07
N GLN A 397 0.89 22.51 15.18
CA GLN A 397 0.22 21.20 15.16
C GLN A 397 -1.13 21.25 14.47
N LEU A 398 -1.86 22.36 14.65
CA LEU A 398 -3.12 22.61 13.95
C LEU A 398 -2.90 22.92 12.47
N ILE A 399 -1.86 23.70 12.13
CA ILE A 399 -1.46 23.91 10.74
C ILE A 399 -1.17 22.56 10.10
N ASP A 400 -0.28 21.77 10.69
CA ASP A 400 0.07 20.44 10.18
C ASP A 400 -1.16 19.54 10.13
N ALA A 401 -2.18 19.67 10.98
CA ALA A 401 -3.38 18.83 10.92
C ALA A 401 -4.32 19.16 9.75
N ILE A 402 -4.41 20.44 9.40
CA ILE A 402 -5.38 20.98 8.43
C ILE A 402 -4.76 21.11 7.04
N ASP A 403 -3.56 21.69 6.94
CA ASP A 403 -2.79 21.80 5.70
C ASP A 403 -2.16 20.42 5.40
N THR A 404 -2.77 19.70 4.46
CA THR A 404 -2.41 18.30 4.21
C THR A 404 -1.31 18.14 3.16
N ASP A 405 -1.14 19.13 2.28
CA ASP A 405 -0.14 19.12 1.21
C ASP A 405 1.09 20.00 1.53
N ASP A 406 1.13 20.60 2.72
CA ASP A 406 2.21 21.43 3.27
C ASP A 406 2.56 22.63 2.38
N ASN A 407 1.60 23.09 1.57
CA ASN A 407 1.80 24.20 0.66
C ASN A 407 1.69 25.57 1.36
N GLY A 408 1.22 25.61 2.62
CA GLY A 408 1.03 26.80 3.45
C GLY A 408 -0.35 27.46 3.30
N LEU A 409 -1.23 26.91 2.47
CA LEU A 409 -2.56 27.41 2.17
C LEU A 409 -3.61 26.31 2.40
N VAL A 410 -4.65 26.63 3.15
CA VAL A 410 -5.78 25.74 3.41
C VAL A 410 -6.90 26.00 2.40
N SER A 411 -7.37 24.93 1.77
CA SER A 411 -8.51 24.91 0.86
C SER A 411 -9.80 24.38 1.52
N ILE A 412 -10.96 24.66 0.92
CA ILE A 412 -12.26 24.12 1.40
C ILE A 412 -12.25 22.59 1.46
N LYS A 413 -11.57 21.93 0.52
CA LYS A 413 -11.43 20.47 0.52
C LYS A 413 -10.73 20.00 1.79
N GLU A 414 -9.61 20.62 2.15
CA GLU A 414 -8.82 20.26 3.32
C GLU A 414 -9.56 20.52 4.63
N VAL A 415 -10.36 21.60 4.69
CA VAL A 415 -11.26 21.85 5.83
C VAL A 415 -12.30 20.73 5.95
N ASN A 416 -12.93 20.34 4.84
CA ASN A 416 -13.91 19.25 4.86
C ASN A 416 -13.27 17.90 5.20
N ASP A 417 -12.07 17.62 4.69
CA ASP A 417 -11.31 16.41 5.02
C ASP A 417 -10.85 16.42 6.48
N PHE A 418 -10.55 17.59 7.06
CA PHE A 418 -10.31 17.75 8.49
C PHE A 418 -11.55 17.44 9.33
N VAL A 419 -12.74 17.89 8.90
CA VAL A 419 -14.00 17.59 9.60
C VAL A 419 -14.39 16.12 9.46
N ARG A 420 -14.23 15.51 8.28
CA ARG A 420 -14.55 14.09 8.04
C ARG A 420 -13.71 13.13 8.88
N ARG A 421 -12.50 13.53 9.28
CA ARG A 421 -11.61 12.75 10.16
C ARG A 421 -12.03 12.78 11.63
N ARG A 422 -12.95 13.67 12.02
CA ARG A 422 -13.47 13.76 13.39
C ARG A 422 -14.31 12.51 13.73
N PRO A 423 -14.10 11.87 14.89
CA PRO A 423 -15.00 10.84 15.37
C PRO A 423 -16.45 11.36 15.51
N GLU A 424 -17.45 10.56 15.12
CA GLU A 424 -18.86 11.01 15.08
C GLU A 424 -19.38 11.45 16.46
N SER A 425 -18.86 10.86 17.54
CA SER A 425 -19.22 11.19 18.92
C SER A 425 -18.56 12.48 19.45
N TRP A 426 -17.66 13.10 18.69
CA TRP A 426 -16.86 14.24 19.15
C TRP A 426 -17.38 15.55 18.60
N SER A 427 -17.33 16.59 19.44
CA SER A 427 -17.57 17.97 19.01
C SER A 427 -16.35 18.52 18.24
N LEU A 428 -16.55 19.59 17.46
CA LEU A 428 -15.43 20.23 16.75
C LEU A 428 -14.36 20.78 17.72
N PRO A 429 -14.69 21.48 18.82
CA PRO A 429 -13.68 21.94 19.78
C PRO A 429 -12.83 20.80 20.37
N MET A 430 -13.45 19.65 20.67
CA MET A 430 -12.78 18.46 21.16
C MET A 430 -11.79 17.90 20.13
N TRP A 431 -12.20 17.84 18.86
CA TRP A 431 -11.34 17.44 17.75
C TRP A 431 -10.16 18.38 17.53
N VAL A 432 -10.39 19.69 17.58
CA VAL A 432 -9.34 20.70 17.47
C VAL A 432 -8.37 20.59 18.66
N ALA A 433 -8.86 20.40 19.89
CA ALA A 433 -8.00 20.20 21.06
C ALA A 433 -7.15 18.92 20.97
N PHE A 434 -7.74 17.82 20.47
CA PHE A 434 -6.98 16.60 20.18
C PHE A 434 -5.88 16.85 19.13
N CYS A 435 -6.20 17.50 18.00
CA CYS A 435 -5.20 17.79 16.98
C CYS A 435 -4.09 18.72 17.48
N ALA A 436 -4.43 19.69 18.34
CA ALA A 436 -3.52 20.67 18.92
C ALA A 436 -2.53 20.05 19.93
N ALA A 437 -3.00 19.12 20.77
CA ALA A 437 -2.22 18.59 21.89
C ALA A 437 -2.33 17.07 22.09
N GLY A 438 -3.53 16.49 21.94
CA GLY A 438 -3.77 15.05 22.14
C GLY A 438 -2.98 14.15 21.19
N TRP A 439 -2.76 14.56 19.94
CA TRP A 439 -1.95 13.79 18.99
C TRP A 439 -0.50 13.63 19.45
N HIS A 440 0.11 14.66 20.05
CA HIS A 440 1.48 14.58 20.58
C HIS A 440 1.57 13.61 21.76
N ILE A 441 0.57 13.63 22.65
CA ILE A 441 0.41 12.66 23.74
C ILE A 441 0.34 11.25 23.14
N SER A 442 -0.42 11.07 22.06
CA SER A 442 -0.55 9.77 21.41
C SER A 442 0.75 9.27 20.81
N VAL A 443 1.50 10.12 20.11
CA VAL A 443 2.81 9.77 19.55
C VAL A 443 3.79 9.38 20.67
N THR A 444 3.78 10.12 21.78
CA THR A 444 4.61 9.83 22.96
C THR A 444 4.27 8.49 23.58
N TRP A 445 2.97 8.17 23.67
CA TRP A 445 2.50 6.87 24.15
C TRP A 445 3.01 5.72 23.28
N TYR A 446 2.81 5.79 21.96
CA TYR A 446 3.31 4.76 21.04
C TYR A 446 4.83 4.65 21.08
N LYS A 447 5.56 5.77 21.13
CA LYS A 447 7.01 5.81 21.26
C LYS A 447 7.49 5.01 22.49
N ASN A 448 6.89 5.27 23.66
CA ASN A 448 7.26 4.56 24.88
C ASN A 448 6.93 3.07 24.80
N ARG A 449 5.74 2.71 24.29
CA ARG A 449 5.36 1.30 24.10
C ARG A 449 6.26 0.55 23.13
N ILE A 450 6.65 1.18 22.03
CA ILE A 450 7.61 0.58 21.09
C ILE A 450 8.97 0.40 21.78
N TYR A 451 9.46 1.36 22.57
CA TYR A 451 10.70 1.16 23.34
C TYR A 451 10.63 -0.07 24.26
N HIS A 452 9.49 -0.28 24.95
CA HIS A 452 9.29 -1.46 25.78
C HIS A 452 9.31 -2.77 24.99
N ILE A 453 8.61 -2.80 23.85
CA ILE A 453 8.62 -3.97 22.97
C ILE A 453 10.04 -4.26 22.48
N LEU A 454 10.79 -3.25 22.04
CA LEU A 454 12.18 -3.44 21.59
C LEU A 454 13.09 -3.94 22.71
N ALA A 455 12.95 -3.41 23.92
CA ALA A 455 13.72 -3.88 25.08
C ALA A 455 13.39 -5.34 25.42
N ALA A 456 12.12 -5.73 25.35
CA ALA A 456 11.67 -7.10 25.56
C ALA A 456 12.15 -8.05 24.44
N MET A 457 12.09 -7.63 23.17
CA MET A 457 12.68 -8.41 22.06
C MET A 457 14.17 -8.68 22.28
N MET A 458 14.92 -7.68 22.74
CA MET A 458 16.36 -7.82 23.02
C MET A 458 16.68 -8.72 24.21
N SER A 459 15.78 -8.84 25.19
CA SER A 459 15.96 -9.75 26.32
C SER A 459 15.60 -11.19 25.98
N LEU A 460 14.67 -11.41 25.03
CA LEU A 460 14.34 -12.74 24.53
C LEU A 460 15.51 -13.43 23.84
N ASN A 461 16.48 -12.69 23.30
CA ASN A 461 17.60 -13.26 22.56
C ASN A 461 18.39 -14.31 23.37
N GLU A 462 18.44 -14.17 24.69
CA GLU A 462 19.12 -15.13 25.59
C GLU A 462 18.35 -16.46 25.73
N ARG A 463 17.06 -16.49 25.36
CA ARG A 463 16.15 -17.64 25.49
C ARG A 463 15.75 -18.27 24.14
N VAL A 464 16.17 -17.68 23.03
CA VAL A 464 15.86 -18.18 21.67
C VAL A 464 16.56 -19.51 21.43
N LYS A 465 15.89 -20.46 20.76
CA LYS A 465 16.51 -21.76 20.43
C LYS A 465 17.77 -21.57 19.57
N PRO A 466 18.82 -22.40 19.76
CA PRO A 466 20.07 -22.27 19.02
C PRO A 466 19.93 -22.23 17.49
N ALA A 467 18.97 -22.97 16.93
CA ALA A 467 18.70 -23.00 15.49
C ALA A 467 18.14 -21.68 14.94
N ASN A 468 17.43 -20.90 15.76
CA ASN A 468 16.83 -19.62 15.37
C ASN A 468 17.75 -18.43 15.66
N LEU A 469 18.76 -18.58 16.55
CA LEU A 469 19.59 -17.48 17.03
C LEU A 469 20.17 -16.64 15.89
N GLN A 470 20.71 -17.28 14.85
CA GLN A 470 21.30 -16.56 13.74
C GLN A 470 20.27 -15.69 12.99
N ALA A 471 19.07 -16.21 12.74
CA ALA A 471 18.03 -15.48 12.04
C ALA A 471 17.46 -14.33 12.90
N VAL A 472 17.25 -14.59 14.20
CA VAL A 472 16.82 -13.57 15.18
C VAL A 472 17.87 -12.47 15.33
N ASP A 473 19.15 -12.82 15.48
CA ASP A 473 20.24 -11.86 15.60
C ASP A 473 20.34 -10.97 14.35
N ARG A 474 20.23 -11.56 13.15
CA ARG A 474 20.21 -10.79 11.89
C ARG A 474 19.02 -9.84 11.82
N TYR A 475 17.84 -10.29 12.26
CA TYR A 475 16.65 -9.44 12.30
C TYR A 475 16.82 -8.28 13.28
N LEU A 476 17.21 -8.55 14.54
CA LEU A 476 17.37 -7.54 15.59
C LEU A 476 18.52 -6.56 15.30
N ALA A 477 19.60 -7.02 14.69
CA ALA A 477 20.74 -6.19 14.27
C ALA A 477 20.52 -5.50 12.90
N GLY A 478 19.41 -5.79 12.22
CA GLY A 478 19.11 -5.34 10.87
C GLY A 478 18.97 -3.81 10.76
N PRO A 479 19.17 -3.26 9.54
CA PRO A 479 19.07 -1.82 9.31
C PRO A 479 17.67 -1.27 9.60
N GLU A 480 16.62 -2.05 9.37
CA GLU A 480 15.24 -1.64 9.66
C GLU A 480 15.01 -1.42 11.17
N MET A 481 15.53 -2.30 12.02
CA MET A 481 15.46 -2.16 13.48
C MET A 481 16.24 -0.94 13.97
N GLN A 482 17.41 -0.68 13.39
CA GLN A 482 18.17 0.54 13.67
C GLN A 482 17.37 1.80 13.28
N ARG A 483 16.62 1.77 12.16
CA ARG A 483 15.76 2.87 11.76
C ARG A 483 14.59 3.10 12.71
N VAL A 484 14.00 2.04 13.27
CA VAL A 484 12.99 2.17 14.35
C VAL A 484 13.61 2.90 15.55
N GLU A 485 14.78 2.46 16.02
CA GLU A 485 15.46 3.11 17.15
C GLU A 485 15.76 4.59 16.88
N LEU A 486 16.24 4.91 15.67
CA LEU A 486 16.53 6.28 15.26
C LEU A 486 15.27 7.16 15.24
N LEU A 487 14.17 6.65 14.69
CA LEU A 487 12.87 7.32 14.71
C LEU A 487 12.39 7.63 16.14
N LEU A 488 12.53 6.66 17.05
CA LEU A 488 12.17 6.85 18.45
C LEU A 488 13.02 7.92 19.14
N ARG A 489 14.31 8.00 18.80
CA ARG A 489 15.23 9.02 19.34
C ARG A 489 15.01 10.40 18.74
N SER A 490 14.61 10.48 17.47
CA SER A 490 14.40 11.77 16.80
C SER A 490 13.10 12.46 17.22
N THR A 491 12.13 11.68 17.67
CA THR A 491 10.79 12.16 18.00
C THR A 491 10.77 12.78 19.40
N ASN A 492 10.38 14.04 19.47
CA ASN A 492 10.22 14.79 20.72
C ASN A 492 8.97 14.31 21.46
N SER A 493 9.08 14.17 22.78
CA SER A 493 7.97 13.76 23.63
C SER A 493 7.09 14.93 24.04
N ALA A 494 5.84 14.63 24.39
CA ALA A 494 4.88 15.61 24.90
C ALA A 494 5.25 15.98 26.34
N GLU A 495 5.32 17.28 26.61
CA GLU A 495 5.64 17.81 27.93
C GLU A 495 4.61 18.85 28.37
N GLY A 496 4.45 19.02 29.68
CA GLY A 496 3.73 20.16 30.26
C GLY A 496 2.26 19.89 30.60
N LEU A 497 1.45 20.94 30.55
CA LEU A 497 0.08 20.96 31.09
C LEU A 497 -0.87 20.00 30.36
N ALA A 498 -0.63 19.75 29.06
CA ALA A 498 -1.43 18.85 28.23
C ALA A 498 -1.40 17.40 28.76
N CYS A 499 -0.25 16.90 29.19
CA CYS A 499 -0.10 15.54 29.72
C CYS A 499 -0.81 15.32 31.07
N LYS A 500 -1.21 16.40 31.75
CA LYS A 500 -1.84 16.35 33.08
C LYS A 500 -3.36 16.49 33.03
N ASP A 501 -3.93 16.86 31.88
CA ASP A 501 -5.37 16.98 31.72
C ASP A 501 -6.00 15.59 31.51
N ALA A 502 -6.77 15.13 32.50
CA ALA A 502 -7.43 13.83 32.46
C ALA A 502 -8.40 13.69 31.28
N ARG A 503 -9.15 14.76 30.94
CA ARG A 503 -10.10 14.71 29.83
C ARG A 503 -9.38 14.57 28.49
N LEU A 504 -8.29 15.32 28.30
CA LEU A 504 -7.48 15.20 27.08
C LEU A 504 -6.90 13.78 26.93
N ARG A 505 -6.46 13.17 28.04
CA ARG A 505 -5.97 11.79 28.05
C ARG A 505 -7.06 10.79 27.71
N ASP A 506 -8.24 10.92 28.31
CA ASP A 506 -9.36 10.00 28.08
C ASP A 506 -9.75 9.98 26.60
N ILE A 507 -9.86 11.15 25.97
CA ILE A 507 -10.21 11.24 24.54
C ILE A 507 -9.07 10.73 23.65
N THR A 508 -7.83 10.94 24.07
CA THR A 508 -6.64 10.44 23.36
C THR A 508 -6.63 8.92 23.39
N ASN A 509 -6.92 8.30 24.54
CA ASN A 509 -7.01 6.85 24.68
C ASN A 509 -8.14 6.26 23.82
N GLN A 510 -9.34 6.87 23.85
CA GLN A 510 -10.46 6.43 23.00
C GLN A 510 -10.11 6.45 21.51
N PHE A 511 -9.40 7.51 21.08
CA PHE A 511 -8.95 7.62 19.71
C PHE A 511 -7.89 6.57 19.37
N GLN A 512 -6.92 6.34 20.27
CA GLN A 512 -5.91 5.28 20.12
C GLN A 512 -6.54 3.90 19.97
N ASP A 513 -7.51 3.55 20.81
CA ASP A 513 -8.18 2.24 20.74
C ASP A 513 -8.88 2.05 19.39
N THR A 514 -9.57 3.10 18.93
CA THR A 514 -10.28 3.09 17.63
C THR A 514 -9.29 2.97 16.47
N GLU A 515 -8.19 3.70 16.53
CA GLU A 515 -7.17 3.71 15.47
C GLU A 515 -6.38 2.40 15.43
N ALA A 516 -6.00 1.88 16.61
CA ALA A 516 -5.34 0.60 16.78
C ALA A 516 -6.19 -0.55 16.23
N ALA A 517 -7.50 -0.57 16.53
CA ALA A 517 -8.42 -1.59 16.01
C ALA A 517 -8.53 -1.54 14.48
N LYS A 518 -8.55 -0.34 13.89
CA LYS A 518 -8.57 -0.16 12.42
C LYS A 518 -7.29 -0.72 11.78
N PHE A 519 -6.11 -0.33 12.28
CA PHE A 519 -4.84 -0.85 11.77
C PHE A 519 -4.70 -2.35 11.97
N GLN A 520 -5.15 -2.88 13.10
CA GLN A 520 -5.15 -4.31 13.36
C GLN A 520 -6.04 -5.06 12.38
N THR A 521 -7.26 -4.58 12.12
CA THR A 521 -8.20 -5.20 11.18
C THR A 521 -7.62 -5.19 9.76
N GLY A 522 -7.12 -4.05 9.27
CA GLY A 522 -6.54 -3.97 7.94
C GLY A 522 -5.26 -4.80 7.78
N LEU A 523 -4.43 -4.90 8.83
CA LEU A 523 -3.28 -5.82 8.84
C LEU A 523 -3.72 -7.29 8.79
N GLN A 524 -4.80 -7.67 9.49
CA GLN A 524 -5.34 -9.03 9.45
C GLN A 524 -5.91 -9.38 8.08
N GLU A 525 -6.62 -8.46 7.43
CA GLU A 525 -7.14 -8.64 6.06
C GLU A 525 -6.02 -8.87 5.03
N LEU A 526 -4.89 -8.19 5.19
CA LEU A 526 -3.69 -8.40 4.37
C LEU A 526 -2.78 -9.52 4.91
N GLN A 527 -3.20 -10.27 5.93
CA GLN A 527 -2.40 -11.31 6.58
C GLN A 527 -1.00 -10.85 7.03
N TYR A 528 -0.87 -9.55 7.34
CA TYR A 528 0.36 -8.85 7.69
C TYR A 528 1.43 -8.80 6.57
N GLU A 529 1.04 -9.07 5.33
CA GLU A 529 1.91 -8.99 4.14
C GLU A 529 2.04 -7.54 3.67
N LEU A 530 3.14 -6.89 4.06
CA LEU A 530 3.53 -5.57 3.57
C LEU A 530 4.79 -5.70 2.71
N ASP A 531 4.60 -5.96 1.43
CA ASP A 531 5.65 -6.24 0.45
C ASP A 531 5.99 -5.07 -0.49
N ASP A 532 5.03 -4.16 -0.73
CA ASP A 532 5.24 -2.92 -1.48
C ASP A 532 4.61 -1.68 -0.80
N VAL A 533 5.16 -0.50 -1.09
CA VAL A 533 4.65 0.78 -0.59
C VAL A 533 3.20 1.02 -1.02
N ALA A 534 2.73 0.39 -2.10
CA ALA A 534 1.34 0.45 -2.55
C ALA A 534 0.37 -0.29 -1.64
N THR A 535 0.82 -1.24 -0.80
CA THR A 535 -0.07 -1.95 0.14
C THR A 535 -0.34 -1.12 1.41
N ILE A 536 0.54 -0.17 1.76
CA ILE A 536 0.34 0.68 2.96
C ILE A 536 -0.97 1.48 2.89
N PRO A 537 -1.29 2.20 1.80
CA PRO A 537 -2.56 2.90 1.67
C PRO A 537 -3.78 2.00 1.86
N LEU A 538 -3.69 0.69 1.54
CA LEU A 538 -4.81 -0.25 1.69
C LEU A 538 -5.25 -0.39 3.15
N ILE A 539 -4.32 -0.20 4.10
CA ILE A 539 -4.59 -0.19 5.53
C ILE A 539 -4.84 1.24 6.03
N THR A 540 -3.99 2.18 5.60
CA THR A 540 -3.94 3.53 6.19
C THR A 540 -4.91 4.50 5.53
N GLY A 541 -5.55 4.11 4.43
CA GLY A 541 -6.30 5.00 3.55
C GLY A 541 -5.42 6.12 2.98
N THR A 542 -6.01 7.30 2.77
CA THR A 542 -5.32 8.50 2.28
C THR A 542 -4.59 9.28 3.39
N GLN A 543 -4.32 8.65 4.55
CA GLN A 543 -3.63 9.30 5.64
C GLN A 543 -2.16 9.56 5.30
N ARG A 544 -1.57 10.59 5.93
CA ARG A 544 -0.15 10.90 5.77
C ARG A 544 0.71 9.97 6.61
N ALA A 545 1.95 9.78 6.16
CA ALA A 545 2.93 8.92 6.85
C ALA A 545 3.09 9.27 8.34
N GLU A 546 3.13 10.55 8.68
CA GLU A 546 3.36 10.99 10.06
C GLU A 546 2.20 10.61 11.00
N ARG A 547 0.99 10.38 10.47
CA ARG A 547 -0.19 10.00 11.26
C ARG A 547 -0.24 8.51 11.54
N TYR A 548 0.05 7.67 10.55
CA TYR A 548 -0.04 6.22 10.70
C TYR A 548 1.26 5.53 11.13
N LEU A 549 2.42 6.18 11.01
CA LEU A 549 3.73 5.54 11.21
C LEU A 549 3.88 4.86 12.57
N TYR A 550 3.61 5.57 13.66
CA TYR A 550 3.73 5.05 15.02
C TYR A 550 2.71 3.95 15.35
N PRO A 551 1.40 4.16 15.12
CA PRO A 551 0.39 3.12 15.29
C PRO A 551 0.68 1.84 14.51
N LEU A 552 1.05 1.98 13.22
CA LEU A 552 1.34 0.85 12.34
C LEU A 552 2.60 0.09 12.78
N LEU A 553 3.68 0.81 13.12
CA LEU A 553 4.90 0.19 13.66
C LEU A 553 4.62 -0.54 14.97
N TYR A 554 3.81 0.02 15.87
CA TYR A 554 3.45 -0.62 17.12
C TYR A 554 2.72 -1.96 16.87
N GLN A 555 1.71 -1.99 16.00
CA GLN A 555 0.98 -3.23 15.70
C GLN A 555 1.86 -4.30 15.06
N LEU A 556 2.74 -3.92 14.13
CA LEU A 556 3.70 -4.87 13.53
C LEU A 556 4.69 -5.40 14.55
N LEU A 557 5.30 -4.51 15.35
CA LEU A 557 6.29 -4.92 16.34
C LEU A 557 5.68 -5.79 17.44
N ARG A 558 4.40 -5.62 17.80
CA ARG A 558 3.69 -6.58 18.66
C ARG A 558 3.65 -7.98 18.04
N ARG A 559 3.26 -8.09 16.76
CA ARG A 559 3.27 -9.38 16.06
C ARG A 559 4.68 -9.97 15.98
N HIS A 560 5.67 -9.16 15.64
CA HIS A 560 7.06 -9.61 15.54
C HIS A 560 7.56 -10.11 16.90
N PHE A 561 7.14 -9.47 17.99
CA PHE A 561 7.46 -9.90 19.34
C PHE A 561 6.88 -11.28 19.65
N ASP A 562 5.63 -11.54 19.29
CA ASP A 562 5.02 -12.87 19.46
C ASP A 562 5.69 -13.95 18.60
N ILE A 563 6.13 -13.62 17.38
CA ILE A 563 6.95 -14.52 16.54
C ILE A 563 8.29 -14.84 17.22
N LEU A 564 8.97 -13.84 17.81
CA LEU A 564 10.20 -14.07 18.55
C LEU A 564 9.98 -14.94 19.80
N ARG A 565 8.83 -14.82 20.46
CA ARG A 565 8.46 -15.71 21.59
C ARG A 565 8.23 -17.14 21.13
N LEU A 566 7.59 -17.35 19.97
CA LEU A 566 7.50 -18.67 19.35
C LEU A 566 8.89 -19.22 19.00
N ALA A 567 9.84 -18.39 18.58
CA ALA A 567 11.22 -18.79 18.31
C ALA A 567 12.01 -19.28 19.55
N CYS A 568 11.51 -18.99 20.76
CA CYS A 568 12.04 -19.58 22.00
C CYS A 568 11.55 -21.02 22.21
N VAL A 569 10.36 -21.36 21.70
CA VAL A 569 9.70 -22.66 21.95
C VAL A 569 9.82 -23.62 20.75
N HIS A 570 9.91 -23.08 19.54
CA HIS A 570 9.90 -23.82 18.28
C HIS A 570 11.05 -23.38 17.38
N ILE A 571 11.56 -24.28 16.54
CA ILE A 571 12.45 -23.94 15.42
C ILE A 571 11.56 -23.36 14.31
N LEU A 572 11.80 -22.12 13.89
CA LEU A 572 10.98 -21.45 12.88
C LEU A 572 11.65 -21.52 11.52
N ASP A 573 10.87 -21.40 10.44
CA ASP A 573 11.43 -21.19 9.12
C ASP A 573 12.14 -19.81 9.05
N GLU A 574 13.34 -19.76 8.45
CA GLU A 574 14.13 -18.53 8.29
C GLU A 574 13.36 -17.44 7.51
N PHE A 575 12.44 -17.83 6.63
CA PHE A 575 11.60 -16.91 5.87
C PHE A 575 10.64 -16.11 6.74
N GLU A 576 10.25 -16.60 7.91
CA GLU A 576 9.44 -15.82 8.87
C GLU A 576 10.15 -14.51 9.22
N PHE A 577 11.45 -14.58 9.49
CA PHE A 577 12.28 -13.43 9.83
C PHE A 577 12.50 -12.50 8.64
N ASN A 578 12.60 -13.05 7.42
CA ASN A 578 12.72 -12.24 6.22
C ASN A 578 11.42 -11.47 5.92
N MET A 579 10.27 -12.09 6.16
CA MET A 579 8.96 -11.49 5.95
C MET A 579 8.73 -10.30 6.90
N ILE A 580 8.90 -10.50 8.21
CA ILE A 580 8.73 -9.42 9.19
C ILE A 580 9.73 -8.27 8.97
N ARG A 581 10.95 -8.58 8.51
CA ARG A 581 11.94 -7.57 8.11
C ARG A 581 11.47 -6.77 6.88
N THR A 582 10.90 -7.45 5.90
CA THR A 582 10.38 -6.84 4.66
C THR A 582 9.24 -5.87 4.97
N SER A 583 8.32 -6.23 5.86
CA SER A 583 7.24 -5.35 6.32
C SER A 583 7.75 -4.04 6.93
N LEU A 584 8.80 -4.08 7.75
CA LEU A 584 9.45 -2.85 8.25
C LEU A 584 10.13 -2.06 7.13
N ALA A 585 10.83 -2.73 6.23
CA ALA A 585 11.53 -2.09 5.12
C ALA A 585 10.57 -1.31 4.22
N VAL A 586 9.38 -1.86 3.96
CA VAL A 586 8.34 -1.23 3.14
C VAL A 586 7.78 0.04 3.78
N ILE A 587 7.51 0.03 5.08
CA ILE A 587 7.10 1.23 5.83
C ILE A 587 8.17 2.31 5.71
N PHE A 588 9.42 1.94 5.95
CA PHE A 588 10.52 2.88 5.90
C PHE A 588 10.81 3.42 4.50
N LYS A 589 10.55 2.64 3.44
CA LYS A 589 10.55 3.13 2.05
C LYS A 589 9.48 4.19 1.82
N ALA A 590 8.29 4.04 2.41
CA ALA A 590 7.22 5.04 2.32
C ALA A 590 7.61 6.34 3.04
N VAL A 591 8.19 6.23 4.24
CA VAL A 591 8.72 7.37 5.01
C VAL A 591 9.84 8.09 4.23
N ASP A 592 10.73 7.35 3.56
CA ASP A 592 11.80 7.96 2.75
C ASP A 592 11.25 8.75 1.56
N ARG A 593 10.24 8.21 0.87
CA ARG A 593 9.56 8.93 -0.23
C ARG A 593 8.94 10.22 0.29
N ARG A 594 8.18 10.14 1.38
CA ARG A 594 7.56 11.31 2.01
C ARG A 594 8.60 12.34 2.47
N THR A 595 9.71 11.90 3.05
CA THR A 595 10.79 12.80 3.50
C THR A 595 11.40 13.55 2.32
N LYS A 596 11.63 12.88 1.18
CA LYS A 596 12.13 13.51 -0.05
C LYS A 596 11.18 14.57 -0.59
N ASP A 597 9.88 14.29 -0.55
CA ASP A 597 8.85 15.25 -0.99
C ASP A 597 8.85 16.49 -0.10
N LEU A 598 8.91 16.31 1.23
CA LEU A 598 9.01 17.40 2.21
C LEU A 598 10.29 18.22 2.01
N GLU A 599 11.43 17.57 1.75
CA GLU A 599 12.68 18.28 1.44
C GLU A 599 12.55 19.18 0.21
N ALA A 600 11.89 18.70 -0.85
CA ALA A 600 11.67 19.49 -2.07
C ALA A 600 10.82 20.72 -1.78
N ILE A 601 9.74 20.56 -1.01
CA ILE A 601 8.85 21.64 -0.58
C ILE A 601 9.62 22.66 0.28
N PHE A 602 10.37 22.21 1.28
CA PHE A 602 11.09 23.10 2.19
C PHE A 602 12.25 23.84 1.49
N LYS A 603 12.90 23.21 0.51
CA LYS A 603 13.89 23.87 -0.35
C LYS A 603 13.25 24.98 -1.18
N SER A 604 12.06 24.74 -1.77
CA SER A 604 11.36 25.78 -2.54
C SER A 604 10.91 26.98 -1.69
N GLN A 605 10.65 26.76 -0.41
CA GLN A 605 10.25 27.80 0.54
C GLN A 605 11.44 28.49 1.22
N SER A 606 12.68 28.28 0.72
CA SER A 606 13.92 28.93 1.21
C SER A 606 14.17 28.79 2.71
N SER A 607 13.75 27.67 3.31
CA SER A 607 13.91 27.39 4.75
C SER A 607 15.14 26.51 5.00
N ASN A 608 15.72 26.58 6.21
CA ASN A 608 16.68 25.55 6.64
C ASN A 608 15.93 24.21 6.79
N VAL A 609 16.14 23.32 5.83
CA VAL A 609 15.45 22.03 5.71
C VAL A 609 15.60 21.19 6.98
N ARG A 610 16.79 21.20 7.60
CA ARG A 610 17.10 20.36 8.77
C ARG A 610 16.34 20.82 10.01
N ASP A 611 16.28 22.12 10.25
CA ASP A 611 15.60 22.69 11.42
C ASP A 611 14.08 22.50 11.28
N ARG A 612 13.55 22.66 10.06
CA ARG A 612 12.13 22.46 9.78
C ARG A 612 11.70 21.01 9.91
N LEU A 613 12.48 20.05 9.39
CA LEU A 613 12.25 18.62 9.61
C LEU A 613 12.37 18.22 11.09
N GLY A 614 13.17 18.96 11.88
CA GLY A 614 13.29 18.74 13.32
C GLY A 614 12.08 19.22 14.14
N GLN A 615 11.27 20.13 13.60
CA GLN A 615 10.08 20.67 14.24
C GLN A 615 8.79 20.05 13.70
N PHE A 616 8.78 19.72 12.41
CA PHE A 616 7.64 19.09 11.73
C PHE A 616 7.32 17.73 12.35
N ALA A 617 6.04 17.49 12.62
CA ALA A 617 5.56 16.23 13.18
C ALA A 617 6.40 15.75 14.38
N PHE A 618 6.74 16.67 15.30
CA PHE A 618 7.56 16.40 16.50
C PHE A 618 8.98 15.87 16.22
N GLY A 619 9.54 16.09 15.03
CA GLY A 619 10.88 15.62 14.69
C GLY A 619 10.94 14.18 14.17
N MET A 620 9.80 13.55 13.90
CA MET A 620 9.70 12.19 13.35
C MET A 620 10.55 11.98 12.09
N VAL A 621 10.58 12.97 11.20
CA VAL A 621 11.24 12.89 9.88
C VAL A 621 12.62 13.54 9.84
N ARG A 622 13.15 13.96 11.00
CA ARG A 622 14.44 14.66 11.09
C ARG A 622 15.61 13.81 10.59
N GLN A 623 15.55 12.49 10.81
CA GLN A 623 16.68 11.58 10.57
C GLN A 623 16.53 10.76 9.27
N SER A 624 15.33 10.65 8.70
CA SER A 624 15.09 9.94 7.43
C SER A 624 15.66 10.68 6.19
N ALA A 625 15.87 11.99 6.29
CA ALA A 625 16.49 12.82 5.23
C ALA A 625 17.96 12.45 4.89
N CYS A 626 18.65 11.71 5.77
CA CYS A 626 20.09 11.46 5.65
C CYS A 626 20.44 10.15 4.92
N VAL A 627 19.46 9.31 4.55
CA VAL A 627 19.69 7.91 4.11
C VAL A 627 19.26 7.69 2.65
N CYS A 628 19.76 8.50 1.72
CA CYS A 628 19.36 8.42 0.30
C CYS A 628 20.31 7.61 -0.61
N SER A 629 21.32 6.90 -0.09
CA SER A 629 22.11 5.92 -0.88
C SER A 629 22.83 4.89 0.00
N GLU A 630 23.10 3.68 -0.52
CA GLU A 630 23.90 2.63 0.16
C GLU A 630 25.32 3.13 0.54
N LEU A 631 25.93 3.97 -0.31
CA LEU A 631 27.20 4.64 -0.02
C LEU A 631 27.10 5.65 1.14
N GLN A 632 25.92 6.21 1.37
CA GLN A 632 25.66 7.09 2.51
C GLN A 632 25.34 6.33 3.79
N LEU A 633 24.99 5.04 3.77
CA LEU A 633 24.83 4.25 4.99
C LEU A 633 26.18 4.07 5.71
N LEU A 634 27.27 3.91 4.94
CA LEU A 634 28.64 3.87 5.43
C LEU A 634 29.15 5.25 5.87
N GLN A 635 28.83 6.32 5.13
CA GLN A 635 29.12 7.70 5.58
C GLN A 635 28.25 8.15 6.75
N PHE A 636 27.04 7.60 6.90
CA PHE A 636 26.11 7.81 8.02
C PHE A 636 26.65 7.15 9.30
N GLN A 637 27.21 5.94 9.19
CA GLN A 637 27.98 5.32 10.28
C GLN A 637 29.20 6.17 10.70
N LEU A 638 29.83 6.88 9.76
CA LEU A 638 31.03 7.70 10.01
C LEU A 638 30.74 9.14 10.47
N ALA A 639 29.63 9.75 10.05
CA ALA A 639 29.23 11.12 10.39
C ALA A 639 28.53 11.24 11.76
N TYR A 640 28.12 10.11 12.37
CA TYR A 640 27.49 10.06 13.69
C TYR A 640 28.47 10.24 14.87
N GLY A 641 29.71 10.66 14.60
CA GLY A 641 30.71 11.01 15.62
C GLY A 641 30.35 12.22 16.50
N ASP A 642 29.31 13.00 16.17
CA ASP A 642 29.02 14.29 16.85
C ASP A 642 27.76 14.32 17.73
N HIS A 643 27.01 13.22 17.80
CA HIS A 643 26.11 12.95 18.92
C HIS A 643 26.58 11.65 19.57
N GLN A 644 27.59 11.77 20.44
CA GLN A 644 28.15 10.66 21.19
C GLN A 644 27.02 9.79 21.74
N ARG A 645 26.93 8.54 21.30
CA ARG A 645 26.37 7.47 22.13
C ARG A 645 27.08 7.61 23.48
N ASP A 646 26.35 7.97 24.52
CA ASP A 646 26.76 7.56 25.85
C ASP A 646 26.37 6.08 25.93
N PRO A 647 27.32 5.13 25.80
CA PRO A 647 27.01 3.71 25.76
C PRO A 647 26.42 3.22 27.09
N ILE A 648 26.54 4.01 28.16
CA ILE A 648 26.08 3.70 29.51
C ILE A 648 24.67 4.25 29.75
N ASN A 649 24.30 5.38 29.12
CA ASN A 649 23.09 6.12 29.48
C ASN A 649 22.02 6.17 28.37
N ASN A 650 22.34 5.79 27.12
CA ASN A 650 21.46 6.07 25.98
C ASN A 650 21.23 4.87 25.04
N THR A 651 21.05 3.68 25.61
CA THR A 651 20.68 2.44 24.90
C THR A 651 19.19 2.11 25.09
N ILE A 652 18.63 1.28 24.21
CA ILE A 652 17.27 0.71 24.41
C ILE A 652 17.14 0.03 25.78
N ARG A 653 18.22 -0.59 26.28
CA ARG A 653 18.27 -1.25 27.60
C ARG A 653 18.32 -0.26 28.78
N THR A 654 18.69 1.00 28.56
CA THR A 654 18.81 2.03 29.61
C THR A 654 17.70 3.08 29.53
N PHE A 655 16.73 2.90 28.60
CA PHE A 655 15.55 3.74 28.50
C PHE A 655 14.73 3.67 29.80
N LYS A 656 14.25 4.83 30.26
CA LYS A 656 13.32 4.95 31.39
C LYS A 656 12.06 5.65 30.90
N GLU A 657 10.90 5.11 31.25
CA GLU A 657 9.62 5.77 30.98
C GLU A 657 9.61 7.20 31.53
N GLU A 658 9.04 8.09 30.74
CA GLU A 658 8.84 9.47 31.13
C GLU A 658 7.83 9.55 32.29
N PRO A 659 8.12 10.35 33.33
CA PRO A 659 7.39 10.29 34.60
C PRO A 659 5.89 10.58 34.50
N ASP A 660 5.48 11.43 33.56
CA ASP A 660 4.06 11.78 33.32
C ASP A 660 3.29 10.67 32.55
N PHE A 661 4.00 9.66 32.02
CA PHE A 661 3.46 8.54 31.24
C PHE A 661 3.60 7.18 31.93
N LYS A 662 4.01 7.16 33.22
CA LYS A 662 4.01 5.94 34.03
C LYS A 662 2.58 5.43 34.21
N HIS A 663 2.27 4.27 33.62
CA HIS A 663 0.93 3.68 33.71
C HIS A 663 0.80 2.72 34.90
N SER A 664 -0.40 2.70 35.52
CA SER A 664 -0.81 1.70 36.51
C SER A 664 -1.02 0.30 35.90
N ASP A 665 -1.36 0.27 34.62
CA ASP A 665 -1.56 -0.94 33.83
C ASP A 665 -0.37 -1.11 32.89
N SER A 666 0.71 -1.68 33.42
CA SER A 666 1.67 -2.34 32.55
C SER A 666 0.91 -3.51 31.91
N GLU A 667 0.40 -3.31 30.70
CA GLU A 667 0.14 -4.44 29.80
C GLU A 667 1.41 -5.30 29.88
N SER A 668 1.31 -6.47 30.51
CA SER A 668 2.44 -7.38 30.70
C SER A 668 2.79 -7.89 29.32
N LEU A 669 3.72 -7.20 28.66
CA LEU A 669 4.23 -7.53 27.34
C LEU A 669 5.18 -8.74 27.41
N GLY A 670 4.95 -9.71 28.29
CA GLY A 670 5.79 -10.89 28.44
C GLY A 670 6.09 -11.27 29.89
N PRO A 671 6.72 -12.45 30.08
CA PRO A 671 7.10 -12.97 31.39
C PRO A 671 8.02 -11.97 32.10
N ASN A 672 7.91 -11.93 33.42
CA ASN A 672 8.82 -11.15 34.26
C ASN A 672 10.25 -11.65 33.96
N PRO A 673 11.27 -10.79 33.82
CA PRO A 673 12.67 -11.23 33.71
C PRO A 673 13.10 -12.23 34.80
N ASP A 674 12.40 -12.25 35.94
CA ASP A 674 12.59 -13.21 37.04
C ASP A 674 11.88 -14.57 36.86
N ASP A 675 11.06 -14.76 35.81
CA ASP A 675 10.35 -16.02 35.55
C ASP A 675 11.32 -17.11 35.09
N ASP A 676 11.18 -18.29 35.70
CA ASP A 676 11.95 -19.47 35.33
C ASP A 676 11.66 -19.94 33.89
N GLU A 677 12.57 -20.73 33.32
CA GLU A 677 12.53 -21.18 31.93
C GLU A 677 11.24 -21.93 31.59
N GLN A 678 10.72 -22.77 32.51
CA GLN A 678 9.50 -23.54 32.29
C GLN A 678 8.24 -22.67 32.33
N THR A 679 8.19 -21.69 33.24
CA THR A 679 7.11 -20.70 33.31
C THR A 679 7.07 -19.83 32.05
N ALA A 680 8.23 -19.37 31.57
CA ALA A 680 8.33 -18.60 30.33
C ALA A 680 7.91 -19.43 29.10
N GLU A 681 8.39 -20.66 28.97
CA GLU A 681 8.01 -21.58 27.88
C GLU A 681 6.50 -21.87 27.90
N ALA A 682 5.90 -22.12 29.06
CA ALA A 682 4.46 -22.36 29.19
C ALA A 682 3.60 -21.15 28.80
N VAL A 683 4.12 -19.93 29.01
CA VAL A 683 3.46 -18.69 28.56
C VAL A 683 3.63 -18.49 27.05
N PHE A 684 4.79 -18.83 26.49
CA PHE A 684 5.08 -18.72 25.06
C PHE A 684 4.34 -19.77 24.22
N ALA A 685 4.17 -20.99 24.74
CA ALA A 685 3.44 -22.08 24.09
C ALA A 685 1.93 -21.83 23.97
N ARG A 686 1.39 -20.77 24.59
CA ARG A 686 -0.02 -20.35 24.46
C ARG A 686 -0.26 -19.42 23.27
N ILE A 687 0.81 -18.94 22.63
CA ILE A 687 0.71 -18.10 21.43
C ILE A 687 0.23 -18.98 20.29
N ASP A 688 -0.77 -18.51 19.55
CA ASP A 688 -1.30 -19.23 18.39
C ASP A 688 -0.22 -19.35 17.31
N THR A 689 0.11 -20.59 16.92
CA THR A 689 1.08 -20.86 15.86
C THR A 689 0.56 -20.44 14.48
N GLY A 690 -0.74 -20.19 14.32
CA GLY A 690 -1.36 -19.66 13.10
C GLY A 690 -0.91 -18.25 12.72
N ILE A 691 -0.12 -17.57 13.56
CA ILE A 691 0.54 -16.30 13.19
C ILE A 691 1.76 -16.50 12.28
N LEU A 692 2.25 -17.73 12.13
CA LEU A 692 3.38 -18.08 11.27
C LEU A 692 2.88 -18.33 9.84
N GLN A 693 3.56 -17.79 8.84
CA GLN A 693 3.21 -17.97 7.42
C GLN A 693 3.88 -19.18 6.78
N TYR A 694 5.13 -19.43 7.14
CA TYR A 694 6.01 -20.49 6.65
C TYR A 694 6.08 -21.67 7.64
N GLY A 695 5.72 -21.44 8.91
CA GLY A 695 5.45 -22.47 9.89
C GLY A 695 6.66 -22.91 10.74
N ILE A 696 6.49 -24.04 11.43
CA ILE A 696 7.44 -24.60 12.40
C ILE A 696 8.22 -25.76 11.78
N LYS A 697 9.53 -25.83 12.08
CA LYS A 697 10.49 -26.86 11.65
C LYS A 697 11.08 -27.65 12.83
N ASP A 698 10.26 -28.00 13.81
CA ASP A 698 10.71 -28.77 14.98
C ASP A 698 11.19 -30.18 14.65
N GLU A 699 10.76 -30.75 13.52
CA GLU A 699 11.25 -32.05 13.05
C GLU A 699 12.53 -31.90 12.21
N PRO A 700 13.58 -32.71 12.48
CA PRO A 700 14.77 -32.72 11.63
C PRO A 700 14.40 -33.22 10.24
N SER A 701 14.49 -32.33 9.25
CA SER A 701 14.47 -32.72 7.85
C SER A 701 15.68 -33.63 7.59
N TYR A 702 15.44 -34.92 7.35
CA TYR A 702 16.40 -35.98 7.03
C TYR A 702 17.40 -36.41 8.13
N VAL A 703 17.02 -37.44 8.89
CA VAL A 703 18.00 -38.42 9.37
C VAL A 703 18.47 -39.22 8.17
N VAL A 704 19.62 -38.86 7.59
CA VAL A 704 20.39 -39.81 6.77
C VAL A 704 20.94 -40.84 7.76
N GLU A 705 20.31 -42.01 7.84
CA GLU A 705 20.88 -43.18 8.50
C GLU A 705 22.22 -43.50 7.82
N PHE A 706 23.32 -43.06 8.43
CA PHE A 706 24.64 -43.61 8.12
C PHE A 706 24.66 -45.05 8.65
N GLU A 707 24.28 -46.02 7.81
CA GLU A 707 24.64 -47.42 8.03
C GLU A 707 26.17 -47.53 8.02
N LEU A 708 26.76 -47.50 9.21
CA LEU A 708 28.11 -47.99 9.46
C LEU A 708 28.16 -49.50 9.19
N LYS A 709 28.35 -49.88 7.93
CA LYS A 709 28.80 -51.24 7.60
C LYS A 709 30.24 -51.40 8.09
N ASN A 710 30.35 -51.97 9.27
CA ASN A 710 31.57 -52.58 9.80
C ASN A 710 32.19 -53.51 8.74
N ARG A 711 33.31 -53.09 8.14
CA ARG A 711 34.31 -54.00 7.57
C ARG A 711 35.36 -54.26 8.64
N VAL A 712 35.17 -55.35 9.38
CA VAL A 712 36.27 -56.04 10.07
C VAL A 712 36.87 -57.02 9.06
N VAL A 713 38.20 -57.02 9.01
CA VAL A 713 39.07 -57.93 8.23
C VAL A 713 38.81 -59.39 8.57
#